data_AF-A0A7Y7NX40-F1
#
_entry.id   AF-A0A7Y7NX40-F1
#
_cell.length_a   1.000
_cell.length_b   1.000
_cell.length_c   1.000
_cell.angle_alpha   90.00
_cell.angle_beta   90.00
_cell.angle_gamma   90.00
#
_symmetry.space_group_name_H-M   'P 1'
#
loop_
_entity.id
_entity.type
_entity.pdbx_description
1 polymer ?
#
loop_
_entity_poly.entity_id
_entity_poly.type
_entity_poly.pdbx_seq_one_letter_code
_entity_poly.pdbx_strand_id
1 'polypeptide(L)'
;MKKIILFLALFISINIVTKASHIAGADLTYQCLGGNDYLVTFTFYRDCSGIDADLSALIYFKSSCGNFNVNLPRIAGTGQEVTPACPTSPTTCSSGANYGLQEYVYQGTVTLPPCADWIMYYTTCCRNPSNTIVASTSAGITIPATLNNVAAPCNSSPVFTNKPVTILCNGQQFCFNHGALEPDGDSLAYSLVTPYSDLGTPPAYNYVSWIAPSTATQPIPSSPPISCDPLSGDICITPTSNIVSPMAVLCQEYRKIGGVWTLVGSIYRDMQIKVISCTNNLPSLPGIDTSGVAPNDSIFMLPICIGNNIHFSIAASDPDIPANNLTLTWNNGIPTGSFAITGNGTTAPVATFNWTPTSADISGVPHCFTVTVQDDACPYFGTQIFSYCISVFGMSVTSQVDTLLCMGELDTIVAHPDSNAAVFSWTVDGVPVTSLNDTTFIFNSALFPPGLHNVAINVDDNNPITSCPGSATTVVNVVPQPVVNLPNDTTICDGQNVILQAPPGSLYFWSDGSSNQNLVVTTTGIYAVTVDGGPYTRCRDNDSISITVKPMPVVNLGPDSCSAVPVFLDAQNSGMGFDYLWSNSNTTQTITASSSGTYIVDVISIPGSSICHAKDTVNIKVIPNPTINLGPDVDICRHETVSLNSQNSGSSEYIYYWAPSGQNDPTYVFSPMQNPNLTSPSTVIAFVTGCKVVSDTIVISFEPCDLTVPNVITADNNGKNDYFHVTNLEYYPNSKLLIYNRWGTKVYENTNYQNDWDGGKCSDGVYFYILNINDNTQNGIEKHGTITIIGNK
;
A
#
# COMPACT_ATOMS: atom_id res chain seq x y z
N MET A 1 -100.13 -26.10 -69.63
CA MET A 1 -99.89 -24.65 -69.82
C MET A 1 -99.51 -24.03 -68.48
N LYS A 2 -98.35 -23.34 -68.40
CA LYS A 2 -98.04 -22.17 -67.54
C LYS A 2 -98.02 -22.40 -66.00
N LYS A 3 -97.15 -21.87 -65.13
CA LYS A 3 -96.02 -20.91 -65.08
C LYS A 3 -95.40 -21.09 -63.66
N ILE A 4 -94.09 -21.27 -63.48
CA ILE A 4 -93.07 -20.28 -63.05
C ILE A 4 -93.50 -19.39 -61.86
N ILE A 5 -92.82 -19.50 -60.71
CA ILE A 5 -92.08 -18.42 -60.01
C ILE A 5 -91.02 -19.08 -59.08
N LEU A 6 -89.77 -18.72 -59.34
CA LEU A 6 -88.53 -19.03 -58.63
C LEU A 6 -88.21 -17.81 -57.76
N PHE A 7 -87.97 -17.98 -56.46
CA PHE A 7 -87.41 -16.89 -55.61
C PHE A 7 -85.95 -17.21 -55.30
N LEU A 8 -85.11 -16.26 -55.70
CA LEU A 8 -83.66 -16.27 -55.75
C LEU A 8 -83.08 -15.96 -54.36
N ALA A 9 -82.37 -16.89 -53.74
CA ALA A 9 -81.49 -16.59 -52.61
C ALA A 9 -80.13 -16.14 -53.17
N LEU A 10 -79.86 -14.85 -53.04
CA LEU A 10 -78.64 -14.19 -53.48
C LEU A 10 -77.47 -14.62 -52.57
N PHE A 11 -76.70 -15.62 -53.00
CA PHE A 11 -75.40 -15.94 -52.39
C PHE A 11 -74.39 -14.84 -52.79
N ILE A 12 -74.09 -13.96 -51.83
CA ILE A 12 -72.95 -13.05 -51.91
C ILE A 12 -71.69 -13.90 -51.69
N SER A 13 -71.03 -14.27 -52.78
CA SER A 13 -69.69 -14.88 -52.75
C SER A 13 -68.66 -13.80 -52.43
N ILE A 14 -68.40 -13.56 -51.15
CA ILE A 14 -67.20 -12.85 -50.71
C ILE A 14 -66.02 -13.79 -51.03
N ASN A 15 -65.16 -13.40 -51.97
CA ASN A 15 -63.90 -14.07 -52.25
C ASN A 15 -62.96 -13.86 -51.05
N ILE A 16 -63.13 -14.65 -49.99
CA ILE A 16 -62.15 -14.73 -48.91
C ILE A 16 -61.00 -15.56 -49.47
N VAL A 17 -59.90 -14.89 -49.84
CA VAL A 17 -58.65 -15.57 -50.19
C VAL A 17 -58.10 -16.18 -48.91
N THR A 18 -58.28 -17.48 -48.73
CA THR A 18 -57.65 -18.22 -47.64
C THR A 18 -56.15 -18.33 -47.93
N LYS A 19 -55.32 -17.53 -47.24
CA LYS A 19 -53.85 -17.67 -47.31
C LYS A 19 -53.44 -18.90 -46.50
N ALA A 20 -52.98 -19.95 -47.19
CA ALA A 20 -52.65 -21.26 -46.60
C ALA A 20 -51.15 -21.59 -46.71
N SER A 21 -50.27 -20.57 -46.70
CA SER A 21 -48.82 -20.77 -46.74
C SER A 21 -48.18 -20.44 -45.39
N HIS A 22 -47.18 -21.25 -45.02
CA HIS A 22 -46.63 -21.52 -43.70
C HIS A 22 -45.15 -21.04 -43.61
N ILE A 23 -44.38 -21.53 -42.61
CA ILE A 23 -42.94 -21.23 -42.50
C ILE A 23 -42.14 -21.95 -43.58
N ALA A 24 -41.26 -21.19 -44.24
CA ALA A 24 -40.35 -21.71 -45.27
C ALA A 24 -39.01 -22.16 -44.66
N GLY A 25 -38.61 -21.57 -43.55
CA GLY A 25 -37.43 -22.00 -42.83
C GLY A 25 -37.10 -21.08 -41.66
N ALA A 26 -36.08 -21.46 -40.88
CA ALA A 26 -35.59 -20.65 -39.78
C ALA A 26 -34.22 -21.14 -39.27
N ASP A 27 -33.57 -20.29 -38.49
CA ASP A 27 -32.39 -20.59 -37.68
C ASP A 27 -32.45 -19.87 -36.33
N LEU A 28 -31.75 -20.41 -35.33
CA LEU A 28 -31.69 -19.88 -33.96
C LEU A 28 -30.22 -19.84 -33.52
N THR A 29 -29.75 -18.67 -33.11
CA THR A 29 -28.39 -18.43 -32.63
C THR A 29 -28.42 -17.70 -31.29
N TYR A 30 -27.28 -17.67 -30.60
CA TYR A 30 -27.13 -16.95 -29.34
C TYR A 30 -25.73 -16.35 -29.23
N GLN A 31 -25.60 -15.22 -28.55
CA GLN A 31 -24.32 -14.55 -28.31
C GLN A 31 -24.17 -14.29 -26.81
N CYS A 32 -23.02 -14.62 -26.23
CA CYS A 32 -22.76 -14.25 -24.84
C CYS A 32 -22.53 -12.73 -24.73
N LEU A 33 -23.20 -12.09 -23.76
CA LEU A 33 -23.02 -10.67 -23.44
C LEU A 33 -22.13 -10.43 -22.21
N GLY A 34 -21.69 -11.52 -21.56
CA GLY A 34 -20.91 -11.52 -20.32
C GLY A 34 -21.61 -12.29 -19.21
N GLY A 35 -20.84 -13.07 -18.45
CA GLY A 35 -21.38 -13.90 -17.38
C GLY A 35 -22.32 -14.98 -17.91
N ASN A 36 -23.60 -14.90 -17.52
CA ASN A 36 -24.66 -15.84 -17.89
C ASN A 36 -25.76 -15.18 -18.74
N ASP A 37 -25.51 -13.98 -19.26
CA ASP A 37 -26.48 -13.25 -20.08
C ASP A 37 -26.20 -13.46 -21.56
N TYR A 38 -27.24 -13.77 -22.32
CA TYR A 38 -27.18 -14.16 -23.73
C TYR A 38 -28.16 -13.35 -24.55
N LEU A 39 -27.73 -12.90 -25.72
CA LEU A 39 -28.59 -12.36 -26.76
C LEU A 39 -29.03 -13.50 -27.68
N VAL A 40 -30.28 -13.91 -27.58
CA VAL A 40 -30.85 -14.97 -28.43
C VAL A 40 -31.46 -14.32 -29.66
N THR A 41 -31.10 -14.84 -30.84
CA THR A 41 -31.57 -14.34 -32.14
C THR A 41 -32.26 -15.46 -32.89
N PHE A 42 -33.53 -15.25 -33.24
CA PHE A 42 -34.31 -16.17 -34.05
C PHE A 42 -34.56 -15.54 -35.42
N THR A 43 -34.08 -16.18 -36.48
CA THR A 43 -34.30 -15.76 -37.86
C THR A 43 -35.38 -16.63 -38.48
N PHE A 44 -36.41 -15.99 -39.04
CA PHE A 44 -37.60 -16.63 -39.57
C PHE A 44 -37.77 -16.28 -41.04
N TYR A 45 -37.94 -17.30 -41.89
CA TYR A 45 -38.18 -17.14 -43.32
C TYR A 45 -39.59 -17.62 -43.65
N ARG A 46 -40.38 -16.75 -44.30
CA ARG A 46 -41.74 -17.07 -44.74
C ARG A 46 -41.96 -16.76 -46.20
N ASP A 47 -42.87 -17.53 -46.78
CA ASP A 47 -43.44 -17.25 -48.10
C ASP A 47 -44.37 -16.02 -48.01
N CYS A 48 -44.14 -15.08 -48.92
CA CYS A 48 -44.88 -13.84 -49.00
C CYS A 48 -46.37 -14.03 -49.35
N SER A 49 -46.73 -15.15 -49.97
CA SER A 49 -48.12 -15.52 -50.21
C SER A 49 -48.84 -16.05 -48.96
N GLY A 50 -48.10 -16.32 -47.88
CA GLY A 50 -48.60 -16.90 -46.62
C GLY A 50 -49.16 -15.91 -45.61
N ILE A 51 -49.29 -16.40 -44.37
CA ILE A 51 -49.76 -15.61 -43.21
C ILE A 51 -48.67 -14.63 -42.78
N ASP A 52 -49.07 -13.46 -42.30
CA ASP A 52 -48.14 -12.43 -41.83
C ASP A 52 -47.31 -12.87 -40.62
N ALA A 53 -46.06 -12.40 -40.58
CA ALA A 53 -45.15 -12.72 -39.48
C ALA A 53 -45.62 -12.03 -38.19
N ASP A 54 -45.65 -12.79 -37.10
CA ASP A 54 -46.04 -12.29 -35.79
C ASP A 54 -45.13 -11.14 -35.30
N LEU A 55 -45.60 -10.38 -34.31
CA LEU A 55 -44.81 -9.30 -33.71
C LEU A 55 -43.74 -9.83 -32.73
N SER A 56 -43.82 -11.10 -32.37
CA SER A 56 -42.90 -11.75 -31.44
C SER A 56 -42.86 -13.26 -31.64
N ALA A 57 -41.74 -13.88 -31.28
CA ALA A 57 -41.55 -15.33 -31.32
C ALA A 57 -41.37 -15.89 -29.90
N LEU A 58 -42.15 -16.91 -29.52
CA LEU A 58 -42.01 -17.60 -28.24
C LEU A 58 -40.92 -18.68 -28.33
N ILE A 59 -39.81 -18.46 -27.62
CA ILE A 59 -38.69 -19.40 -27.53
C ILE A 59 -38.76 -20.16 -26.21
N TYR A 60 -38.58 -21.47 -26.29
CA TYR A 60 -38.59 -22.38 -25.16
C TYR A 60 -37.16 -22.70 -24.73
N PHE A 61 -36.91 -22.70 -23.43
CA PHE A 61 -35.64 -23.02 -22.81
C PHE A 61 -35.84 -24.23 -21.91
N LYS A 62 -35.05 -25.28 -22.13
CA LYS A 62 -35.09 -26.51 -21.33
C LYS A 62 -33.70 -26.97 -20.96
N SER A 63 -33.53 -27.44 -19.73
CA SER A 63 -32.32 -28.11 -19.25
C SER A 63 -32.64 -28.94 -18.02
N SER A 64 -31.66 -29.71 -17.55
CA SER A 64 -31.68 -30.34 -16.23
C SER A 64 -31.79 -29.32 -15.08
N CYS A 65 -31.42 -28.06 -15.31
CA CYS A 65 -31.40 -26.99 -14.31
C CYS A 65 -32.69 -26.16 -14.27
N GLY A 66 -33.57 -26.28 -15.25
CA GLY A 66 -34.86 -25.57 -15.26
C GLY A 66 -35.48 -25.43 -16.64
N ASN A 67 -36.77 -25.06 -16.66
CA ASN A 67 -37.53 -24.87 -17.90
C ASN A 67 -38.29 -23.54 -17.83
N PHE A 68 -38.22 -22.75 -18.90
CA PHE A 68 -38.98 -21.50 -19.02
C PHE A 68 -39.16 -21.13 -20.50
N ASN A 69 -39.88 -20.05 -20.78
CA ASN A 69 -40.06 -19.53 -22.13
C ASN A 69 -39.96 -18.00 -22.14
N VAL A 70 -39.50 -17.45 -23.27
CA VAL A 70 -39.29 -16.01 -23.47
C VAL A 70 -39.84 -15.60 -24.81
N ASN A 71 -40.58 -14.49 -24.83
CA ASN A 71 -41.13 -13.92 -26.04
C ASN A 71 -40.14 -12.90 -26.62
N LEU A 72 -39.48 -13.23 -27.73
CA LEU A 72 -38.53 -12.36 -28.39
C LEU A 72 -39.27 -11.36 -29.28
N PRO A 73 -39.13 -10.04 -29.08
CA PRO A 73 -39.72 -9.05 -29.96
C PRO A 73 -39.09 -9.07 -31.36
N ARG A 74 -39.90 -8.79 -32.37
CA ARG A 74 -39.42 -8.59 -33.74
C ARG A 74 -38.60 -7.32 -33.86
N ILE A 75 -37.44 -7.40 -34.51
CA ILE A 75 -36.60 -6.23 -34.81
C ILE A 75 -37.27 -5.38 -35.89
N ALA A 76 -37.37 -4.07 -35.64
CA ALA A 76 -37.92 -3.11 -36.59
C ALA A 76 -37.04 -3.01 -37.86
N GLY A 77 -37.66 -2.90 -39.03
CA GLY A 77 -36.97 -2.82 -40.32
C GLY A 77 -36.65 -4.17 -40.97
N THR A 78 -36.87 -5.29 -40.27
CA THR A 78 -36.88 -6.64 -40.85
C THR A 78 -38.14 -6.86 -41.70
N GLY A 79 -38.22 -7.99 -42.42
CA GLY A 79 -39.25 -8.29 -43.40
C GLY A 79 -38.81 -8.02 -44.85
N GLN A 80 -37.50 -7.95 -45.09
CA GLN A 80 -36.95 -7.74 -46.42
C GLN A 80 -37.01 -9.04 -47.24
N GLU A 81 -37.19 -8.88 -48.55
CA GLU A 81 -37.16 -10.00 -49.48
C GLU A 81 -35.74 -10.56 -49.59
N VAL A 82 -35.62 -11.89 -49.48
CA VAL A 82 -34.35 -12.63 -49.60
C VAL A 82 -34.30 -13.52 -50.84
N THR A 83 -35.37 -13.54 -51.63
CA THR A 83 -35.36 -14.23 -52.92
C THR A 83 -34.48 -13.46 -53.90
N PRO A 84 -33.57 -14.14 -54.65
CA PRO A 84 -32.71 -13.50 -55.63
C PRO A 84 -33.50 -13.19 -56.92
N ALA A 85 -34.55 -12.40 -56.84
CA ALA A 85 -35.40 -12.04 -57.98
C ALA A 85 -35.00 -10.68 -58.58
N CYS A 86 -35.08 -10.58 -59.91
CA CYS A 86 -34.88 -9.31 -60.59
C CYS A 86 -35.95 -8.28 -60.18
N PRO A 87 -35.59 -6.99 -60.04
CA PRO A 87 -36.58 -5.91 -59.87
C PRO A 87 -37.63 -5.86 -60.97
N THR A 88 -37.29 -6.31 -62.18
CA THR A 88 -38.19 -6.39 -63.34
C THR A 88 -39.12 -7.61 -63.32
N SER A 89 -38.87 -8.56 -62.42
CA SER A 89 -39.58 -9.85 -62.31
C SER A 89 -40.20 -9.99 -60.92
N PRO A 90 -41.22 -9.17 -60.58
CA PRO A 90 -41.73 -9.06 -59.21
C PRO A 90 -42.21 -10.41 -58.67
N THR A 91 -41.95 -10.63 -57.39
CA THR A 91 -42.36 -11.83 -56.65
C THR A 91 -43.64 -11.58 -55.87
N THR A 92 -44.15 -12.62 -55.21
CA THR A 92 -45.28 -12.50 -54.29
C THR A 92 -45.05 -11.50 -53.15
N CYS A 93 -43.81 -11.14 -52.81
CA CYS A 93 -43.49 -10.11 -51.81
C CYS A 93 -43.79 -8.69 -52.31
N SER A 94 -43.73 -8.49 -53.63
CA SER A 94 -43.94 -7.21 -54.32
C SER A 94 -45.16 -7.24 -55.25
N SER A 95 -46.17 -8.06 -54.91
CA SER A 95 -47.43 -8.23 -55.66
C SER A 95 -47.28 -8.82 -57.09
N GLY A 96 -46.17 -9.50 -57.37
CA GLY A 96 -45.95 -10.27 -58.58
C GLY A 96 -46.30 -11.75 -58.45
N ALA A 97 -45.95 -12.53 -59.48
CA ALA A 97 -46.29 -13.96 -59.60
C ALA A 97 -45.11 -14.90 -59.31
N ASN A 98 -43.89 -14.39 -59.27
CA ASN A 98 -42.70 -15.19 -58.96
C ASN A 98 -42.69 -15.58 -57.49
N TYR A 99 -42.03 -16.70 -57.17
CA TYR A 99 -41.88 -17.14 -55.79
C TYR A 99 -41.07 -16.10 -55.02
N GLY A 100 -41.50 -15.77 -53.79
CA GLY A 100 -40.86 -14.74 -52.97
C GLY A 100 -40.86 -15.14 -51.50
N LEU A 101 -39.73 -14.88 -50.83
CA LEU A 101 -39.49 -15.14 -49.41
C LEU A 101 -39.05 -13.86 -48.72
N GLN A 102 -39.54 -13.67 -47.49
CA GLN A 102 -39.12 -12.61 -46.59
C GLN A 102 -38.44 -13.16 -45.35
N GLU A 103 -37.46 -12.42 -44.86
CA GLU A 103 -36.76 -12.67 -43.60
C GLU A 103 -37.24 -11.73 -42.50
N TYR A 104 -37.55 -12.29 -41.33
CA TYR A 104 -37.83 -11.56 -40.11
C TYR A 104 -36.86 -12.00 -39.01
N VAL A 105 -36.36 -11.04 -38.22
CA VAL A 105 -35.44 -11.32 -37.11
C VAL A 105 -36.11 -10.93 -35.80
N TYR A 106 -36.03 -11.82 -34.82
CA TYR A 106 -36.51 -11.62 -33.45
C TYR A 106 -35.34 -11.76 -32.50
N GLN A 107 -35.27 -10.90 -31.49
CA GLN A 107 -34.11 -10.86 -30.62
C GLN A 107 -34.46 -10.42 -29.21
N GLY A 108 -33.80 -11.00 -28.22
CA GLY A 108 -33.95 -10.61 -26.83
C GLY A 108 -32.88 -11.19 -25.93
N THR A 109 -32.69 -10.57 -24.78
CA THR A 109 -31.70 -11.00 -23.78
C THR A 109 -32.32 -12.00 -22.81
N VAL A 110 -31.57 -13.05 -22.48
CA VAL A 110 -31.95 -14.10 -21.53
C VAL A 110 -30.77 -14.42 -20.63
N THR A 111 -31.03 -14.61 -19.34
CA THR A 111 -30.05 -15.14 -18.40
C THR A 111 -30.20 -16.66 -18.29
N LEU A 112 -29.12 -17.39 -18.58
CA LEU A 112 -29.06 -18.85 -18.46
C LEU A 112 -28.13 -19.25 -17.31
N PRO A 113 -28.67 -19.75 -16.19
CA PRO A 113 -27.83 -20.30 -15.12
C PRO A 113 -26.85 -21.37 -15.64
N PRO A 114 -25.69 -21.59 -14.99
CA PRO A 114 -24.74 -22.61 -15.41
C PRO A 114 -25.40 -24.00 -15.46
N CYS A 115 -25.46 -24.58 -16.65
CA CYS A 115 -26.00 -25.91 -16.91
C CYS A 115 -25.31 -26.57 -18.11
N ALA A 116 -25.23 -27.89 -18.11
CA ALA A 116 -24.51 -28.63 -19.15
C ALA A 116 -25.33 -28.93 -20.42
N ASP A 117 -26.65 -28.73 -20.36
CA ASP A 117 -27.60 -29.29 -21.32
C ASP A 117 -28.73 -28.33 -21.71
N TRP A 118 -28.43 -27.03 -21.85
CA TRP A 118 -29.43 -26.08 -22.35
C TRP A 118 -29.83 -26.42 -23.78
N ILE A 119 -31.14 -26.49 -24.01
CA ILE A 119 -31.78 -26.56 -25.32
C ILE A 119 -32.73 -25.37 -25.43
N MET A 120 -32.45 -24.50 -26.38
CA MET A 120 -33.27 -23.37 -26.78
C MET A 120 -33.97 -23.75 -28.08
N TYR A 121 -35.27 -23.52 -28.21
CA TYR A 121 -35.94 -23.87 -29.45
C TYR A 121 -37.20 -23.04 -29.75
N TYR A 122 -37.46 -22.88 -31.04
CA TYR A 122 -38.74 -22.45 -31.58
C TYR A 122 -39.47 -23.63 -32.20
N THR A 123 -40.80 -23.69 -32.07
CA THR A 123 -41.61 -24.73 -32.71
C THR A 123 -42.94 -24.17 -33.20
N THR A 124 -43.41 -24.63 -34.37
CA THR A 124 -44.73 -24.27 -34.89
C THR A 124 -45.31 -25.37 -35.78
N CYS A 125 -46.63 -25.37 -35.93
CA CYS A 125 -47.35 -26.54 -36.40
C CYS A 125 -47.19 -26.84 -37.88
N CYS A 126 -46.76 -25.91 -38.73
CA CYS A 126 -46.64 -26.28 -40.13
C CYS A 126 -45.49 -25.58 -40.84
N ARG A 127 -44.75 -26.40 -41.60
CA ARG A 127 -43.90 -26.05 -42.74
C ARG A 127 -44.73 -25.83 -43.98
N ASN A 128 -44.10 -25.21 -44.97
CA ASN A 128 -44.62 -25.20 -46.32
C ASN A 128 -44.70 -26.61 -46.94
N PRO A 129 -45.64 -26.82 -47.89
CA PRO A 129 -45.75 -28.05 -48.67
C PRO A 129 -44.43 -28.52 -49.29
N SER A 130 -44.09 -29.80 -49.12
CA SER A 130 -42.89 -30.44 -49.70
C SER A 130 -43.26 -31.69 -50.51
N ASN A 131 -42.44 -32.05 -51.49
CA ASN A 131 -42.61 -33.26 -52.29
C ASN A 131 -41.87 -34.48 -51.71
N THR A 132 -40.94 -34.27 -50.78
CA THR A 132 -39.96 -35.29 -50.34
C THR A 132 -40.22 -35.84 -48.96
N ILE A 133 -41.22 -35.33 -48.23
CA ILE A 133 -41.59 -35.79 -46.88
C ILE A 133 -43.06 -36.17 -46.79
N VAL A 134 -43.38 -37.10 -45.87
CA VAL A 134 -44.74 -37.50 -45.51
C VAL A 134 -45.45 -36.34 -44.78
N ALA A 135 -46.79 -36.29 -44.87
CA ALA A 135 -47.62 -35.23 -44.29
C ALA A 135 -47.19 -33.82 -44.77
N SER A 136 -46.88 -33.72 -46.06
CA SER A 136 -46.24 -32.58 -46.68
C SER A 136 -46.89 -31.23 -46.40
N THR A 137 -48.20 -31.17 -46.20
CA THR A 137 -48.94 -29.91 -45.95
C THR A 137 -49.17 -29.59 -44.47
N SER A 138 -48.74 -30.46 -43.56
CA SER A 138 -49.02 -30.34 -42.11
C SER A 138 -47.86 -30.74 -41.21
N ALA A 139 -46.67 -31.01 -41.76
CA ALA A 139 -45.48 -31.34 -40.97
C ALA A 139 -45.02 -30.10 -40.18
N GLY A 140 -44.86 -30.21 -38.87
CA GLY A 140 -44.35 -29.13 -38.03
C GLY A 140 -42.88 -28.82 -38.28
N ILE A 141 -42.39 -27.74 -37.68
CA ILE A 141 -40.97 -27.35 -37.66
C ILE A 141 -40.52 -27.12 -36.22
N THR A 142 -39.29 -27.52 -35.93
CA THR A 142 -38.59 -27.10 -34.72
C THR A 142 -37.16 -26.73 -35.04
N ILE A 143 -36.72 -25.58 -34.54
CA ILE A 143 -35.36 -25.07 -34.67
C ILE A 143 -34.69 -25.07 -33.30
N PRO A 144 -33.86 -26.07 -32.97
CA PRO A 144 -33.11 -26.09 -31.73
C PRO A 144 -31.74 -25.40 -31.85
N ALA A 145 -31.25 -24.91 -30.71
CA ALA A 145 -29.86 -24.60 -30.47
C ALA A 145 -29.48 -25.15 -29.08
N THR A 146 -28.30 -25.71 -28.94
CA THR A 146 -27.82 -26.28 -27.65
C THR A 146 -26.67 -25.47 -27.09
N LEU A 147 -26.54 -25.45 -25.77
CA LEU A 147 -25.46 -24.76 -25.05
C LEU A 147 -25.06 -25.54 -23.79
N ASN A 148 -23.76 -25.71 -23.59
CA ASN A 148 -23.16 -26.20 -22.34
C ASN A 148 -22.32 -25.07 -21.71
N ASN A 149 -22.98 -24.21 -20.93
CA ASN A 149 -22.33 -23.06 -20.29
C ASN A 149 -21.64 -23.40 -18.96
N VAL A 150 -21.45 -24.69 -18.66
CA VAL A 150 -20.55 -25.17 -17.60
C VAL A 150 -19.20 -25.55 -18.20
N ALA A 151 -19.19 -26.27 -19.33
CA ALA A 151 -17.96 -26.64 -20.03
C ALA A 151 -17.31 -25.41 -20.67
N ALA A 152 -18.11 -24.53 -21.29
CA ALA A 152 -17.66 -23.26 -21.84
C ALA A 152 -18.48 -22.11 -21.23
N PRO A 153 -18.05 -21.57 -20.07
CA PRO A 153 -18.66 -20.36 -19.52
C PRO A 153 -18.62 -19.23 -20.56
N CYS A 154 -19.76 -18.56 -20.74
CA CYS A 154 -19.91 -17.47 -21.72
C CYS A 154 -19.57 -17.84 -23.18
N ASN A 155 -20.14 -18.95 -23.67
CA ASN A 155 -20.06 -19.35 -25.08
C ASN A 155 -21.12 -18.68 -25.97
N SER A 156 -20.73 -18.08 -27.07
CA SER A 156 -21.59 -17.68 -28.17
C SER A 156 -21.72 -18.85 -29.15
N SER A 157 -22.82 -18.90 -29.90
CA SER A 157 -22.93 -19.85 -30.99
C SER A 157 -22.29 -19.29 -32.25
N PRO A 158 -22.04 -20.15 -33.26
CA PRO A 158 -21.76 -19.66 -34.59
C PRO A 158 -22.92 -18.82 -35.12
N VAL A 159 -22.64 -17.94 -36.08
CA VAL A 159 -23.67 -17.16 -36.76
C VAL A 159 -23.56 -17.40 -38.25
N PHE A 160 -24.66 -17.81 -38.88
CA PHE A 160 -24.70 -17.96 -40.33
C PHE A 160 -24.75 -16.58 -41.01
N THR A 161 -23.65 -16.16 -41.63
CA THR A 161 -23.54 -14.84 -42.28
C THR A 161 -24.19 -14.81 -43.65
N ASN A 162 -24.31 -15.95 -44.33
CA ASN A 162 -24.91 -16.01 -45.66
C ASN A 162 -26.41 -16.25 -45.56
N LYS A 163 -27.16 -15.53 -46.40
CA LYS A 163 -28.59 -15.78 -46.60
C LYS A 163 -28.80 -17.20 -47.12
N PRO A 164 -29.88 -17.87 -46.71
CA PRO A 164 -30.12 -19.24 -47.11
C PRO A 164 -30.42 -19.33 -48.60
N VAL A 165 -30.09 -20.49 -49.16
CA VAL A 165 -30.45 -20.83 -50.53
C VAL A 165 -31.94 -21.09 -50.60
N THR A 166 -32.63 -20.41 -51.50
CA THR A 166 -34.09 -20.50 -51.62
C THR A 166 -34.55 -21.17 -52.90
N ILE A 167 -33.76 -21.04 -53.97
CA ILE A 167 -34.05 -21.56 -55.30
C ILE A 167 -32.79 -22.23 -55.86
N LEU A 168 -32.95 -23.39 -56.50
CA LEU A 168 -31.90 -24.08 -57.24
C LEU A 168 -32.32 -24.32 -58.69
N CYS A 169 -31.35 -24.34 -59.60
CA CYS A 169 -31.56 -24.64 -61.01
C CYS A 169 -31.38 -26.13 -61.29
N ASN A 170 -32.40 -26.75 -61.87
CA ASN A 170 -32.36 -28.16 -62.28
C ASN A 170 -31.29 -28.37 -63.36
N GLY A 171 -30.43 -29.36 -63.17
CA GLY A 171 -29.36 -29.74 -64.10
C GLY A 171 -28.07 -28.93 -63.97
N GLN A 172 -28.01 -27.93 -63.08
CA GLN A 172 -26.81 -27.11 -62.85
C GLN A 172 -26.23 -27.39 -61.47
N GLN A 173 -24.90 -27.48 -61.40
CA GLN A 173 -24.21 -27.64 -60.13
C GLN A 173 -24.24 -26.32 -59.36
N PHE A 174 -24.63 -26.40 -58.10
CA PHE A 174 -24.65 -25.28 -57.19
C PHE A 174 -23.90 -25.67 -55.93
N CYS A 175 -22.87 -24.89 -55.57
CA CYS A 175 -22.16 -25.01 -54.32
C CYS A 175 -22.47 -23.81 -53.43
N PHE A 176 -22.72 -24.06 -52.15
CA PHE A 176 -22.94 -23.00 -51.17
C PHE A 176 -22.37 -23.34 -49.81
N ASN A 177 -22.12 -22.28 -49.05
CA ASN A 177 -21.76 -22.36 -47.66
C ASN A 177 -22.64 -21.40 -46.86
N HIS A 178 -23.06 -21.80 -45.66
CA HIS A 178 -23.87 -20.94 -44.80
C HIS A 178 -23.09 -19.76 -44.18
N GLY A 179 -21.75 -19.75 -44.31
CA GLY A 179 -20.88 -18.74 -43.75
C GLY A 179 -20.96 -18.73 -42.23
N ALA A 180 -20.94 -19.90 -41.58
CA ALA A 180 -20.98 -19.94 -40.12
C ALA A 180 -19.68 -19.31 -39.57
N LEU A 181 -19.82 -18.18 -38.90
CA LEU A 181 -18.73 -17.45 -38.26
C LEU A 181 -18.75 -17.76 -36.77
N GLU A 182 -17.62 -18.23 -36.24
CA GLU A 182 -17.46 -18.57 -34.82
C GLU A 182 -16.64 -17.51 -34.08
N PRO A 183 -17.23 -16.75 -33.15
CA PRO A 183 -16.55 -15.65 -32.46
C PRO A 183 -15.58 -16.06 -31.33
N ASP A 184 -15.74 -17.24 -30.73
CA ASP A 184 -15.00 -17.66 -29.53
C ASP A 184 -13.84 -18.64 -29.83
N GLY A 185 -13.58 -18.89 -31.12
CA GLY A 185 -12.45 -19.70 -31.58
C GLY A 185 -12.66 -21.22 -31.51
N ASP A 186 -13.92 -21.66 -31.43
CA ASP A 186 -14.25 -23.07 -31.39
C ASP A 186 -14.22 -23.76 -32.75
N SER A 187 -14.02 -25.08 -32.73
CA SER A 187 -14.02 -25.90 -33.92
C SER A 187 -15.43 -26.25 -34.33
N LEU A 188 -15.76 -26.00 -35.60
CA LEU A 188 -17.06 -26.31 -36.16
C LEU A 188 -17.08 -27.66 -36.88
N ALA A 189 -18.20 -28.36 -36.78
CA ALA A 189 -18.50 -29.56 -37.55
C ALA A 189 -19.88 -29.47 -38.19
N TYR A 190 -19.96 -29.78 -39.48
CA TYR A 190 -21.18 -29.62 -40.28
C TYR A 190 -21.75 -30.97 -40.70
N SER A 191 -23.09 -31.07 -40.72
CA SER A 191 -23.76 -32.25 -41.25
C SER A 191 -25.15 -31.94 -41.80
N LEU A 192 -25.55 -32.68 -42.84
CA LEU A 192 -26.94 -32.75 -43.29
C LEU A 192 -27.72 -33.71 -42.39
N VAL A 193 -28.80 -33.22 -41.82
CA VAL A 193 -29.59 -33.95 -40.81
C VAL A 193 -31.06 -33.97 -41.19
N THR A 194 -31.83 -34.88 -40.58
CA THR A 194 -33.29 -34.89 -40.79
C THR A 194 -33.92 -33.71 -40.06
N PRO A 195 -34.74 -32.87 -40.73
CA PRO A 195 -35.58 -31.84 -40.12
C PRO A 195 -36.41 -32.36 -38.94
N TYR A 196 -36.50 -31.60 -37.84
CA TYR A 196 -37.43 -31.92 -36.75
C TYR A 196 -38.87 -31.57 -37.15
N SER A 197 -39.82 -32.48 -36.88
CA SER A 197 -41.25 -32.21 -37.04
C SER A 197 -41.82 -31.50 -35.80
N ASP A 198 -41.46 -32.00 -34.62
CA ASP A 198 -41.67 -31.33 -33.33
C ASP A 198 -40.64 -31.87 -32.31
N LEU A 199 -40.49 -31.17 -31.17
CA LEU A 199 -39.85 -31.79 -30.01
C LEU A 199 -40.92 -32.57 -29.25
N GLY A 200 -40.78 -33.89 -29.20
CA GLY A 200 -41.49 -34.70 -28.21
C GLY A 200 -41.10 -34.29 -26.78
N THR A 201 -41.55 -35.03 -25.76
CA THR A 201 -40.99 -34.86 -24.40
C THR A 201 -39.49 -35.14 -24.46
N PRO A 202 -38.61 -34.15 -24.19
CA PRO A 202 -37.17 -34.37 -24.24
C PRO A 202 -36.78 -35.56 -23.35
N PRO A 203 -35.85 -36.42 -23.79
CA PRO A 203 -34.97 -36.26 -24.95
C PRO A 203 -35.52 -36.83 -26.28
N ALA A 204 -36.82 -37.17 -26.35
CA ALA A 204 -37.39 -37.73 -27.57
C ALA A 204 -37.67 -36.65 -28.62
N TYR A 205 -36.96 -36.72 -29.74
CA TYR A 205 -37.16 -35.87 -30.90
C TYR A 205 -38.03 -36.56 -31.93
N ASN A 206 -39.02 -35.87 -32.49
CA ASN A 206 -39.73 -36.37 -33.65
C ASN A 206 -39.14 -35.73 -34.91
N TYR A 207 -38.89 -36.56 -35.91
CA TYR A 207 -38.30 -36.16 -37.18
C TYR A 207 -39.34 -36.20 -38.28
N VAL A 208 -39.14 -35.39 -39.32
CA VAL A 208 -39.90 -35.58 -40.56
C VAL A 208 -39.63 -36.96 -41.13
N SER A 209 -40.66 -37.57 -41.71
CA SER A 209 -40.52 -38.87 -42.39
C SER A 209 -40.28 -38.63 -43.87
N TRP A 210 -39.16 -39.14 -44.39
CA TRP A 210 -38.82 -39.01 -45.80
C TRP A 210 -39.66 -39.91 -46.72
N ILE A 211 -39.94 -39.44 -47.93
CA ILE A 211 -40.43 -40.23 -49.05
C ILE A 211 -39.23 -40.74 -49.84
N ALA A 212 -39.07 -42.06 -49.92
CA ALA A 212 -37.98 -42.69 -50.67
C ALA A 212 -37.96 -42.21 -52.14
N PRO A 213 -36.78 -41.94 -52.73
CA PRO A 213 -35.43 -42.25 -52.21
C PRO A 213 -34.79 -41.12 -51.38
N SER A 214 -35.53 -40.06 -51.03
CA SER A 214 -34.97 -38.92 -50.29
C SER A 214 -34.54 -39.31 -48.88
N THR A 215 -33.48 -38.70 -48.37
CA THR A 215 -32.95 -38.92 -47.02
C THR A 215 -32.39 -37.61 -46.43
N ALA A 216 -31.92 -37.65 -45.19
CA ALA A 216 -31.22 -36.51 -44.55
C ALA A 216 -30.04 -36.00 -45.37
N THR A 217 -29.20 -36.92 -45.86
CA THR A 217 -27.98 -36.59 -46.63
C THR A 217 -28.24 -36.47 -48.13
N GLN A 218 -29.41 -36.89 -48.59
CA GLN A 218 -29.87 -36.75 -49.97
C GLN A 218 -31.32 -36.22 -50.02
N PRO A 219 -31.58 -34.99 -49.53
CA PRO A 219 -32.94 -34.45 -49.43
C PRO A 219 -33.54 -34.08 -50.78
N ILE A 220 -32.71 -33.80 -51.77
CA ILE A 220 -33.10 -33.45 -53.14
C ILE A 220 -32.42 -34.46 -54.08
N PRO A 221 -33.12 -35.08 -55.03
CA PRO A 221 -32.49 -35.95 -56.02
C PRO A 221 -31.41 -35.20 -56.82
N SER A 222 -30.17 -35.70 -56.81
CA SER A 222 -29.04 -35.06 -57.48
C SER A 222 -28.11 -36.08 -58.16
N SER A 223 -27.36 -35.63 -59.16
CA SER A 223 -26.28 -36.41 -59.77
C SER A 223 -25.11 -35.49 -60.12
N PRO A 224 -23.94 -35.61 -59.45
CA PRO A 224 -23.61 -36.58 -58.40
C PRO A 224 -24.44 -36.42 -57.11
N PRO A 225 -24.42 -37.40 -56.18
CA PRO A 225 -25.03 -37.26 -54.85
C PRO A 225 -24.57 -36.00 -54.13
N ILE A 226 -25.41 -35.47 -53.25
CA ILE A 226 -25.09 -34.25 -52.49
C ILE A 226 -23.84 -34.52 -51.65
N SER A 227 -22.88 -33.60 -51.71
CA SER A 227 -21.72 -33.58 -50.81
C SER A 227 -21.88 -32.47 -49.80
N CYS A 228 -21.57 -32.75 -48.53
CA CYS A 228 -21.45 -31.78 -47.46
C CYS A 228 -20.08 -31.99 -46.82
N ASP A 229 -19.19 -31.00 -46.93
CA ASP A 229 -17.88 -31.05 -46.27
C ASP A 229 -18.07 -30.84 -44.75
N PRO A 230 -17.64 -31.78 -43.90
CA PRO A 230 -17.84 -31.68 -42.46
C PRO A 230 -16.95 -30.64 -41.78
N LEU A 231 -15.89 -30.15 -42.44
CA LEU A 231 -14.95 -29.16 -41.93
C LEU A 231 -15.26 -27.76 -42.42
N SER A 232 -15.50 -27.57 -43.74
CA SER A 232 -15.80 -26.24 -44.28
C SER A 232 -17.29 -25.89 -44.21
N GLY A 233 -18.18 -26.89 -44.24
CA GLY A 233 -19.62 -26.69 -44.36
C GLY A 233 -20.10 -26.45 -45.80
N ASP A 234 -19.23 -26.66 -46.80
CA ASP A 234 -19.59 -26.53 -48.21
C ASP A 234 -20.54 -27.64 -48.63
N ILE A 235 -21.64 -27.25 -49.25
CA ILE A 235 -22.66 -28.16 -49.76
C ILE A 235 -22.78 -27.97 -51.27
N CYS A 236 -22.50 -29.03 -52.02
CA CYS A 236 -22.62 -29.03 -53.48
C CYS A 236 -23.73 -29.99 -53.93
N ILE A 237 -24.56 -29.51 -54.86
CA ILE A 237 -25.71 -30.24 -55.38
C ILE A 237 -25.91 -29.94 -56.87
N THR A 238 -26.20 -31.00 -57.65
CA THR A 238 -26.66 -30.89 -59.04
C THR A 238 -28.04 -31.53 -59.15
N PRO A 239 -29.14 -30.79 -58.93
CA PRO A 239 -30.48 -31.36 -58.91
C PRO A 239 -30.85 -32.01 -60.24
N THR A 240 -31.61 -33.10 -60.21
CA THR A 240 -32.05 -33.83 -61.42
C THR A 240 -33.55 -33.73 -61.70
N SER A 241 -34.30 -33.06 -60.82
CA SER A 241 -35.76 -32.89 -60.95
C SER A 241 -36.25 -31.61 -60.29
N ASN A 242 -37.30 -31.03 -60.84
CA ASN A 242 -37.98 -29.88 -60.23
C ASN A 242 -38.81 -30.36 -59.04
N ILE A 243 -38.46 -29.88 -57.84
CA ILE A 243 -39.01 -30.39 -56.60
C ILE A 243 -38.91 -29.34 -55.49
N VAL A 244 -39.78 -29.43 -54.49
CA VAL A 244 -39.65 -28.67 -53.24
C VAL A 244 -39.28 -29.64 -52.13
N SER A 245 -38.20 -29.36 -51.41
CA SER A 245 -37.70 -30.24 -50.33
C SER A 245 -37.16 -29.41 -49.15
N PRO A 246 -37.40 -29.81 -47.89
CA PRO A 246 -36.67 -29.25 -46.77
C PRO A 246 -35.23 -29.77 -46.77
N MET A 247 -34.31 -28.94 -46.32
CA MET A 247 -32.93 -29.30 -46.08
C MET A 247 -32.48 -28.65 -44.79
N ALA A 248 -31.93 -29.45 -43.89
CA ALA A 248 -31.46 -29.00 -42.60
C ALA A 248 -29.97 -29.24 -42.44
N VAL A 249 -29.29 -28.23 -41.92
CA VAL A 249 -27.87 -28.27 -41.60
C VAL A 249 -27.68 -28.07 -40.11
N LEU A 250 -26.97 -29.01 -39.50
CA LEU A 250 -26.51 -28.92 -38.12
C LEU A 250 -25.06 -28.44 -38.12
N CYS A 251 -24.80 -27.37 -37.36
CA CYS A 251 -23.46 -26.89 -37.07
C CYS A 251 -23.19 -27.10 -35.59
N GLN A 252 -22.21 -27.95 -35.28
CA GLN A 252 -21.79 -28.26 -33.91
C GLN A 252 -20.47 -27.58 -33.59
N GLU A 253 -20.33 -27.16 -32.35
CA GLU A 253 -19.20 -26.37 -31.87
C GLU A 253 -18.46 -27.11 -30.76
N TYR A 254 -17.14 -27.25 -30.93
CA TYR A 254 -16.27 -28.03 -30.05
C TYR A 254 -15.10 -27.20 -29.51
N ARG A 255 -14.91 -27.26 -28.18
CA ARG A 255 -13.78 -26.65 -27.47
C ARG A 255 -12.86 -27.72 -26.88
N LYS A 256 -11.55 -27.53 -26.95
CA LYS A 256 -10.59 -28.37 -26.21
C LYS A 256 -10.58 -27.97 -24.73
N ILE A 257 -11.11 -28.81 -23.86
CA ILE A 257 -11.12 -28.62 -22.40
C ILE A 257 -10.29 -29.73 -21.78
N GLY A 258 -9.20 -29.39 -21.09
CA GLY A 258 -8.26 -30.38 -20.54
C GLY A 258 -7.64 -31.29 -21.61
N GLY A 259 -7.48 -30.79 -22.84
CA GLY A 259 -6.97 -31.54 -23.99
C GLY A 259 -7.99 -32.41 -24.72
N VAL A 260 -9.25 -32.47 -24.26
CA VAL A 260 -10.32 -33.27 -24.85
C VAL A 260 -11.32 -32.37 -25.59
N TRP A 261 -11.64 -32.72 -26.83
CA TRP A 261 -12.70 -32.06 -27.59
C TRP A 261 -14.06 -32.31 -26.94
N THR A 262 -14.67 -31.23 -26.46
CA THR A 262 -15.97 -31.25 -25.77
C THR A 262 -16.97 -30.47 -26.60
N LEU A 263 -18.15 -31.04 -26.85
CA LEU A 263 -19.26 -30.32 -27.50
C LEU A 263 -19.76 -29.23 -26.54
N VAL A 264 -19.69 -27.97 -26.96
CA VAL A 264 -20.08 -26.81 -26.15
C VAL A 264 -21.35 -26.14 -26.65
N GLY A 265 -21.64 -26.28 -27.95
CA GLY A 265 -22.80 -25.66 -28.58
C GLY A 265 -23.23 -26.37 -29.86
N SER A 266 -24.45 -26.09 -30.30
CA SER A 266 -24.87 -26.39 -31.66
C SER A 266 -26.00 -25.47 -32.11
N ILE A 267 -26.05 -25.19 -33.41
CA ILE A 267 -27.13 -24.46 -34.06
C ILE A 267 -27.66 -25.24 -35.24
N TYR A 268 -28.90 -24.91 -35.60
CA TYR A 268 -29.67 -25.62 -36.60
C TYR A 268 -30.27 -24.63 -37.58
N ARG A 269 -30.04 -24.85 -38.88
CA ARG A 269 -30.77 -24.12 -39.93
C ARG A 269 -31.59 -25.10 -40.74
N ASP A 270 -32.85 -24.76 -40.91
CA ASP A 270 -33.81 -25.57 -41.64
C ASP A 270 -34.50 -24.72 -42.69
N MET A 271 -34.33 -25.09 -43.96
CA MET A 271 -34.80 -24.30 -45.09
C MET A 271 -35.52 -25.18 -46.11
N GLN A 272 -36.65 -24.69 -46.59
CA GLN A 272 -37.29 -25.21 -47.78
C GLN A 272 -36.59 -24.67 -49.03
N ILE A 273 -36.17 -25.58 -49.90
CA ILE A 273 -35.52 -25.29 -51.15
C ILE A 273 -36.44 -25.66 -52.31
N LYS A 274 -36.57 -24.74 -53.27
CA LYS A 274 -37.36 -24.94 -54.48
C LYS A 274 -36.46 -25.11 -55.70
N VAL A 275 -36.45 -26.30 -56.29
CA VAL A 275 -35.75 -26.59 -57.54
C VAL A 275 -36.66 -26.28 -58.73
N ILE A 276 -36.20 -25.42 -59.63
CA ILE A 276 -36.93 -25.00 -60.82
C ILE A 276 -36.12 -25.26 -62.10
N SER A 277 -36.80 -25.27 -63.24
CA SER A 277 -36.11 -25.16 -64.53
C SER A 277 -35.63 -23.74 -64.74
N CYS A 278 -34.33 -23.57 -64.95
CA CYS A 278 -33.71 -22.29 -65.24
C CYS A 278 -33.31 -22.20 -66.71
N THR A 279 -33.36 -20.99 -67.25
CA THR A 279 -32.80 -20.64 -68.57
C THR A 279 -31.45 -19.95 -68.46
N ASN A 280 -31.14 -19.42 -67.27
CA ASN A 280 -29.88 -18.78 -66.90
C ASN A 280 -28.84 -19.83 -66.50
N ASN A 281 -27.57 -19.65 -66.84
CA ASN A 281 -26.49 -20.51 -66.36
C ASN A 281 -25.78 -19.86 -65.16
N LEU A 282 -25.54 -20.63 -64.10
CA LEU A 282 -24.94 -20.07 -62.89
C LEU A 282 -23.51 -19.52 -63.11
N PRO A 283 -23.18 -18.33 -62.56
CA PRO A 283 -21.84 -17.77 -62.62
C PRO A 283 -20.89 -18.54 -61.69
N SER A 284 -19.58 -18.53 -61.96
CA SER A 284 -18.57 -19.28 -61.20
C SER A 284 -17.45 -18.41 -60.62
N LEU A 285 -16.79 -18.92 -59.58
CA LEU A 285 -15.53 -18.38 -59.05
C LEU A 285 -14.42 -19.43 -59.09
N PRO A 286 -13.17 -19.04 -59.37
CA PRO A 286 -12.02 -19.92 -59.31
C PRO A 286 -11.58 -20.14 -57.85
N GLY A 287 -10.74 -21.17 -57.67
CA GLY A 287 -10.02 -21.39 -56.41
C GLY A 287 -8.94 -20.34 -56.12
N ILE A 288 -8.10 -20.61 -55.13
CA ILE A 288 -6.99 -19.75 -54.72
C ILE A 288 -5.74 -20.02 -55.57
N ASP A 289 -5.37 -19.04 -56.39
CA ASP A 289 -4.09 -19.00 -57.11
C ASP A 289 -3.12 -18.01 -56.44
N THR A 290 -2.07 -18.55 -55.80
CA THR A 290 -0.95 -17.77 -55.23
C THR A 290 0.28 -17.72 -56.14
N SER A 291 0.25 -18.42 -57.28
CA SER A 291 1.39 -18.60 -58.18
C SER A 291 1.42 -17.60 -59.34
N GLY A 292 0.29 -16.93 -59.60
CA GLY A 292 0.16 -16.00 -60.73
C GLY A 292 0.20 -16.69 -62.10
N VAL A 293 0.03 -18.01 -62.14
CA VAL A 293 0.02 -18.83 -63.37
C VAL A 293 -1.29 -19.61 -63.44
N ALA A 294 -2.29 -18.97 -64.05
CA ALA A 294 -3.63 -19.47 -64.39
C ALA A 294 -4.48 -20.02 -63.21
N PRO A 295 -5.78 -19.71 -63.15
CA PRO A 295 -6.66 -20.14 -62.07
C PRO A 295 -6.65 -21.67 -61.94
N ASN A 296 -6.15 -22.14 -60.80
CA ASN A 296 -6.27 -23.52 -60.35
C ASN A 296 -7.63 -23.68 -59.65
N ASP A 297 -8.63 -24.14 -60.39
CA ASP A 297 -10.04 -24.32 -59.97
C ASP A 297 -10.27 -25.38 -58.85
N SER A 298 -9.30 -25.63 -57.97
CA SER A 298 -9.35 -26.79 -57.05
C SER A 298 -8.73 -26.57 -55.67
N ILE A 299 -8.13 -25.41 -55.39
CA ILE A 299 -7.54 -25.14 -54.07
C ILE A 299 -8.35 -24.05 -53.37
N PHE A 300 -9.26 -24.43 -52.48
CA PHE A 300 -10.04 -23.48 -51.66
C PHE A 300 -9.51 -23.38 -50.22
N MET A 301 -8.40 -24.06 -49.94
CA MET A 301 -7.74 -24.08 -48.63
C MET A 301 -6.23 -23.90 -48.79
N LEU A 302 -5.65 -22.98 -48.03
CA LEU A 302 -4.19 -22.75 -48.04
C LEU A 302 -3.58 -22.76 -46.64
N PRO A 303 -2.43 -23.43 -46.45
CA PRO A 303 -1.61 -23.27 -45.26
C PRO A 303 -0.75 -22.00 -45.37
N ILE A 304 -0.60 -21.24 -44.28
CA ILE A 304 0.40 -20.17 -44.17
C ILE A 304 1.02 -20.08 -42.77
N CYS A 305 2.26 -19.63 -42.70
CA CYS A 305 2.91 -19.23 -41.44
C CYS A 305 2.50 -17.81 -40.99
N ILE A 306 2.40 -17.61 -39.68
CA ILE A 306 2.29 -16.26 -39.11
C ILE A 306 3.34 -15.29 -39.67
N GLY A 307 2.97 -14.02 -39.85
CA GLY A 307 3.85 -12.96 -40.36
C GLY A 307 4.06 -12.95 -41.88
N ASN A 308 3.75 -14.04 -42.59
CA ASN A 308 3.78 -14.04 -44.05
C ASN A 308 2.48 -13.45 -44.62
N ASN A 309 2.59 -12.58 -45.62
CA ASN A 309 1.40 -12.00 -46.26
C ASN A 309 0.82 -12.94 -47.33
N ILE A 310 -0.48 -13.21 -47.25
CA ILE A 310 -1.27 -13.84 -48.32
C ILE A 310 -1.75 -12.77 -49.26
N HIS A 311 -1.60 -13.01 -50.56
CA HIS A 311 -2.17 -12.18 -51.60
C HIS A 311 -2.61 -13.05 -52.78
N PHE A 312 -3.89 -12.98 -53.14
CA PHE A 312 -4.43 -13.65 -54.34
C PHE A 312 -5.62 -12.89 -54.91
N SER A 313 -5.97 -13.22 -56.16
CA SER A 313 -7.12 -12.66 -56.85
C SER A 313 -8.12 -13.74 -57.25
N ILE A 314 -9.41 -13.38 -57.25
CA ILE A 314 -10.54 -14.22 -57.62
C ILE A 314 -11.24 -13.54 -58.80
N ALA A 315 -11.13 -14.10 -59.99
CA ALA A 315 -11.72 -13.56 -61.21
C ALA A 315 -13.02 -14.31 -61.55
N ALA A 316 -14.17 -13.64 -61.45
CA ALA A 316 -15.45 -14.28 -61.71
C ALA A 316 -15.73 -14.45 -63.20
N SER A 317 -16.49 -15.48 -63.56
CA SER A 317 -16.90 -15.74 -64.94
C SER A 317 -18.35 -16.20 -65.03
N ASP A 318 -18.97 -15.90 -66.17
CA ASP A 318 -20.34 -16.30 -66.48
C ASP A 318 -20.35 -17.04 -67.84
N PRO A 319 -20.92 -18.25 -67.92
CA PRO A 319 -20.94 -19.03 -69.16
C PRO A 319 -22.04 -18.59 -70.16
N ASP A 320 -22.94 -17.67 -69.81
CA ASP A 320 -23.97 -17.19 -70.73
C ASP A 320 -23.40 -16.38 -71.91
N ILE A 321 -24.14 -16.36 -73.03
CA ILE A 321 -23.74 -15.68 -74.27
C ILE A 321 -24.89 -14.76 -74.74
N PRO A 322 -24.74 -13.43 -74.69
CA PRO A 322 -23.61 -12.70 -74.08
C PRO A 322 -23.53 -12.90 -72.56
N ALA A 323 -22.32 -12.82 -72.00
CA ALA A 323 -22.10 -12.98 -70.57
C ALA A 323 -22.86 -11.91 -69.77
N ASN A 324 -23.44 -12.32 -68.66
CA ASN A 324 -24.13 -11.44 -67.73
C ASN A 324 -23.15 -10.56 -66.94
N ASN A 325 -23.65 -9.43 -66.40
CA ASN A 325 -22.85 -8.64 -65.47
C ASN A 325 -22.87 -9.30 -64.11
N LEU A 326 -21.69 -9.38 -63.50
CA LEU A 326 -21.47 -10.06 -62.23
C LEU A 326 -21.22 -9.06 -61.11
N THR A 327 -21.84 -9.33 -59.97
CA THR A 327 -21.62 -8.63 -58.71
C THR A 327 -20.96 -9.59 -57.72
N LEU A 328 -19.85 -9.15 -57.12
CA LEU A 328 -19.16 -9.86 -56.05
C LEU A 328 -19.42 -9.20 -54.70
N THR A 329 -19.60 -10.03 -53.67
CA THR A 329 -19.62 -9.62 -52.26
C THR A 329 -18.92 -10.66 -51.41
N TRP A 330 -18.39 -10.28 -50.24
CA TRP A 330 -17.79 -11.21 -49.28
C TRP A 330 -18.40 -11.02 -47.89
N ASN A 331 -18.35 -12.05 -47.06
CA ASN A 331 -18.94 -12.02 -45.72
C ASN A 331 -18.04 -11.41 -44.62
N ASN A 332 -16.84 -10.93 -44.97
CA ASN A 332 -15.85 -10.42 -44.02
C ASN A 332 -15.48 -11.43 -42.90
N GLY A 333 -15.43 -12.73 -43.26
CA GLY A 333 -15.14 -13.81 -42.31
C GLY A 333 -13.73 -13.76 -41.67
N ILE A 334 -12.81 -13.00 -42.27
CA ILE A 334 -11.49 -12.68 -41.68
C ILE A 334 -11.40 -11.16 -41.50
N PRO A 335 -11.80 -10.62 -40.34
CA PRO A 335 -11.95 -9.17 -40.15
C PRO A 335 -10.65 -8.37 -40.26
N THR A 336 -9.50 -9.00 -40.02
CA THR A 336 -8.16 -8.40 -40.16
C THR A 336 -7.62 -8.49 -41.59
N GLY A 337 -8.31 -9.21 -42.47
CA GLY A 337 -8.02 -9.26 -43.90
C GLY A 337 -8.63 -8.08 -44.66
N SER A 338 -8.13 -7.83 -45.86
CA SER A 338 -8.69 -6.83 -46.77
C SER A 338 -9.14 -7.47 -48.07
N PHE A 339 -10.29 -7.02 -48.58
CA PHE A 339 -10.92 -7.52 -49.78
C PHE A 339 -11.34 -6.35 -50.67
N ALA A 340 -10.73 -6.24 -51.85
CA ALA A 340 -10.99 -5.15 -52.79
C ALA A 340 -11.55 -5.72 -54.10
N ILE A 341 -12.60 -5.12 -54.65
CA ILE A 341 -13.22 -5.57 -55.90
C ILE A 341 -13.00 -4.52 -56.98
N THR A 342 -12.45 -4.95 -58.13
CA THR A 342 -12.29 -4.13 -59.33
C THR A 342 -13.30 -4.57 -60.40
N GLY A 343 -13.98 -3.60 -61.02
CA GLY A 343 -14.95 -3.89 -62.09
C GLY A 343 -16.25 -4.54 -61.61
N ASN A 344 -16.67 -4.30 -60.36
CA ASN A 344 -17.93 -4.85 -59.83
C ASN A 344 -19.13 -4.39 -60.68
N GLY A 345 -20.04 -5.31 -61.03
CA GLY A 345 -21.16 -5.02 -61.94
C GLY A 345 -20.79 -5.02 -63.43
N THR A 346 -19.69 -5.67 -63.82
CA THR A 346 -19.30 -5.91 -65.23
C THR A 346 -19.27 -7.40 -65.53
N THR A 347 -19.00 -7.81 -66.77
CA THR A 347 -18.96 -9.23 -67.15
C THR A 347 -17.74 -10.01 -66.63
N ALA A 348 -16.77 -9.34 -66.00
CA ALA A 348 -15.53 -9.97 -65.50
C ALA A 348 -14.93 -9.21 -64.30
N PRO A 349 -15.64 -9.11 -63.15
CA PRO A 349 -15.10 -8.50 -61.95
C PRO A 349 -13.99 -9.37 -61.34
N VAL A 350 -13.02 -8.72 -60.72
CA VAL A 350 -11.91 -9.38 -60.02
C VAL A 350 -11.86 -8.88 -58.58
N ALA A 351 -11.91 -9.80 -57.62
CA ALA A 351 -11.64 -9.50 -56.23
C ALA A 351 -10.17 -9.81 -55.89
N THR A 352 -9.57 -9.02 -55.00
CA THR A 352 -8.22 -9.22 -54.49
C THR A 352 -8.27 -9.28 -52.97
N PHE A 353 -7.72 -10.37 -52.41
CA PHE A 353 -7.63 -10.58 -50.97
C PHE A 353 -6.18 -10.40 -50.49
N ASN A 354 -6.00 -9.68 -49.39
CA ASN A 354 -4.71 -9.53 -48.68
C ASN A 354 -4.88 -9.76 -47.19
N TRP A 355 -4.00 -10.55 -46.57
CA TRP A 355 -4.00 -10.77 -45.13
C TRP A 355 -2.64 -11.24 -44.61
N THR A 356 -2.19 -10.70 -43.47
CA THR A 356 -1.00 -11.15 -42.74
C THR A 356 -1.42 -11.64 -41.35
N PRO A 357 -1.49 -12.96 -41.10
CA PRO A 357 -1.85 -13.49 -39.80
C PRO A 357 -0.79 -13.21 -38.73
N THR A 358 -1.26 -13.07 -37.49
CA THR A 358 -0.48 -12.86 -36.27
C THR A 358 -0.48 -14.11 -35.39
N SER A 359 0.23 -14.08 -34.26
CA SER A 359 0.19 -15.17 -33.29
C SER A 359 -1.21 -15.42 -32.71
N ALA A 360 -2.10 -14.41 -32.70
CA ALA A 360 -3.48 -14.56 -32.27
C ALA A 360 -4.34 -15.36 -33.25
N ASP A 361 -3.89 -15.47 -34.51
CA ASP A 361 -4.62 -16.17 -35.57
C ASP A 361 -4.20 -17.66 -35.67
N ILE A 362 -3.22 -18.12 -34.87
CA ILE A 362 -2.84 -19.54 -34.83
C ILE A 362 -4.03 -20.33 -34.28
N SER A 363 -4.61 -21.19 -35.13
CA SER A 363 -5.76 -22.00 -34.77
C SER A 363 -5.65 -23.39 -35.40
N GLY A 364 -6.13 -24.40 -34.67
CA GLY A 364 -6.34 -25.73 -35.24
C GLY A 364 -7.48 -25.81 -36.25
N VAL A 365 -8.22 -24.71 -36.43
CA VAL A 365 -9.37 -24.55 -37.32
C VAL A 365 -8.99 -23.52 -38.40
N PRO A 366 -9.24 -23.77 -39.68
CA PRO A 366 -8.97 -22.80 -40.74
C PRO A 366 -9.83 -21.54 -40.56
N HIS A 367 -9.25 -20.38 -40.85
CA HIS A 367 -9.98 -19.12 -40.96
C HIS A 367 -10.65 -19.05 -42.33
N CYS A 368 -11.98 -19.03 -42.36
CA CYS A 368 -12.73 -19.05 -43.62
C CYS A 368 -13.51 -17.76 -43.83
N PHE A 369 -13.53 -17.29 -45.07
CA PHE A 369 -14.51 -16.31 -45.55
C PHE A 369 -15.22 -16.86 -46.77
N THR A 370 -16.38 -16.29 -47.09
CA THR A 370 -17.15 -16.69 -48.27
C THR A 370 -17.27 -15.53 -49.24
N VAL A 371 -17.24 -15.84 -50.53
CA VAL A 371 -17.47 -14.89 -51.62
C VAL A 371 -18.70 -15.33 -52.37
N THR A 372 -19.66 -14.41 -52.49
CA THR A 372 -20.87 -14.57 -53.30
C THR A 372 -20.63 -13.93 -54.65
N VAL A 373 -20.92 -14.67 -55.72
CA VAL A 373 -21.04 -14.15 -57.09
C VAL A 373 -22.49 -14.21 -57.51
N GLN A 374 -22.98 -13.12 -58.08
CA GLN A 374 -24.35 -13.02 -58.55
C GLN A 374 -24.36 -12.39 -59.95
N ASP A 375 -25.14 -12.95 -60.87
CA ASP A 375 -25.38 -12.35 -62.19
C ASP A 375 -26.58 -11.37 -62.21
N ASP A 376 -26.87 -10.81 -63.38
CA ASP A 376 -28.01 -9.91 -63.63
C ASP A 376 -29.11 -10.55 -64.50
N ALA A 377 -29.13 -11.88 -64.63
CA ALA A 377 -30.13 -12.59 -65.43
C ALA A 377 -31.48 -12.70 -64.71
N CYS A 378 -32.57 -12.74 -65.49
CA CYS A 378 -33.94 -12.75 -64.98
C CYS A 378 -34.69 -14.02 -65.41
N PRO A 379 -35.70 -14.50 -64.65
CA PRO A 379 -36.40 -13.81 -63.55
C PRO A 379 -35.71 -13.87 -62.19
N TYR A 380 -34.79 -14.82 -61.99
CA TYR A 380 -33.98 -14.93 -60.78
C TYR A 380 -32.51 -14.82 -61.16
N PHE A 381 -31.76 -14.05 -60.38
CA PHE A 381 -30.32 -13.96 -60.49
C PHE A 381 -29.71 -15.35 -60.22
N GLY A 382 -28.78 -15.78 -61.06
CA GLY A 382 -27.89 -16.86 -60.71
C GLY A 382 -26.95 -16.39 -59.62
N THR A 383 -26.78 -17.20 -58.58
CA THR A 383 -25.95 -16.88 -57.42
C THR A 383 -25.13 -18.11 -57.09
N GLN A 384 -23.86 -17.96 -56.75
CA GLN A 384 -23.05 -19.02 -56.14
C GLN A 384 -22.24 -18.46 -54.98
N ILE A 385 -21.96 -19.30 -53.99
CA ILE A 385 -21.22 -18.92 -52.79
C ILE A 385 -20.09 -19.90 -52.58
N PHE A 386 -18.85 -19.41 -52.63
CA PHE A 386 -17.65 -20.21 -52.46
C PHE A 386 -16.93 -19.83 -51.18
N SER A 387 -16.37 -20.83 -50.49
CA SER A 387 -15.59 -20.65 -49.27
C SER A 387 -14.10 -20.62 -49.58
N TYR A 388 -13.38 -19.70 -48.94
CA TYR A 388 -11.94 -19.57 -49.02
C TYR A 388 -11.39 -19.68 -47.61
N CYS A 389 -10.66 -20.75 -47.35
CA CYS A 389 -10.16 -21.09 -46.01
C CYS A 389 -8.64 -21.00 -45.94
N ILE A 390 -8.12 -20.50 -44.83
CA ILE A 390 -6.69 -20.30 -44.60
C ILE A 390 -6.33 -20.91 -43.25
N SER A 391 -5.49 -21.95 -43.29
CA SER A 391 -4.94 -22.58 -42.08
C SER A 391 -3.67 -21.86 -41.67
N VAL A 392 -3.67 -21.28 -40.47
CA VAL A 392 -2.54 -20.51 -39.95
C VAL A 392 -1.70 -21.39 -39.02
N PHE A 393 -0.43 -21.55 -39.36
CA PHE A 393 0.57 -22.34 -38.66
C PHE A 393 1.63 -21.42 -38.03
N GLY A 394 2.29 -21.88 -36.98
CA GLY A 394 3.27 -21.10 -36.25
C GLY A 394 3.45 -21.54 -34.81
N MET A 395 4.24 -20.75 -34.08
CA MET A 395 4.53 -20.97 -32.67
C MET A 395 4.09 -19.78 -31.83
N SER A 396 3.47 -20.05 -30.69
CA SER A 396 3.29 -19.06 -29.63
C SER A 396 3.99 -19.49 -28.34
N VAL A 397 4.33 -18.51 -27.50
CA VAL A 397 4.92 -18.73 -26.17
C VAL A 397 4.04 -18.00 -25.17
N THR A 398 3.71 -18.68 -24.07
CA THR A 398 3.01 -18.09 -22.93
C THR A 398 3.87 -18.19 -21.67
N SER A 399 3.84 -17.15 -20.84
CA SER A 399 4.35 -17.20 -19.47
C SER A 399 3.21 -17.67 -18.56
N GLN A 400 3.50 -18.62 -17.66
CA GLN A 400 2.46 -19.19 -16.78
C GLN A 400 2.21 -18.37 -15.51
N VAL A 401 3.12 -17.46 -15.15
CA VAL A 401 3.03 -16.72 -13.87
C VAL A 401 2.88 -15.23 -14.12
N ASP A 402 3.95 -14.56 -14.56
CA ASP A 402 3.99 -13.13 -14.80
C ASP A 402 5.25 -12.78 -15.61
N THR A 403 5.17 -11.73 -16.42
CA THR A 403 6.35 -11.16 -17.11
C THR A 403 7.21 -10.29 -16.19
N LEU A 404 6.85 -10.17 -14.91
CA LEU A 404 7.54 -9.37 -13.89
C LEU A 404 7.96 -10.24 -12.70
N LEU A 405 9.28 -10.43 -12.54
CA LEU A 405 9.87 -11.29 -11.50
C LEU A 405 10.75 -10.50 -10.54
N CYS A 406 10.61 -10.81 -9.24
CA CYS A 406 11.58 -10.41 -8.24
C CYS A 406 12.82 -11.29 -8.34
N MET A 407 14.03 -10.73 -8.18
CA MET A 407 15.24 -11.55 -8.13
C MET A 407 15.10 -12.70 -7.12
N GLY A 408 15.34 -13.93 -7.59
CA GLY A 408 15.16 -15.16 -6.82
C GLY A 408 13.90 -15.96 -7.18
N GLU A 409 12.94 -15.36 -7.88
CA GLU A 409 11.74 -16.05 -8.37
C GLU A 409 12.01 -16.85 -9.66
N LEU A 410 11.15 -17.84 -9.90
CA LEU A 410 11.14 -18.66 -11.11
C LEU A 410 9.88 -18.38 -11.92
N ASP A 411 10.00 -18.34 -13.25
CA ASP A 411 8.87 -18.40 -14.17
C ASP A 411 8.97 -19.63 -15.06
N THR A 412 7.83 -20.25 -15.37
CA THR A 412 7.75 -21.35 -16.32
C THR A 412 7.18 -20.80 -17.61
N ILE A 413 8.01 -20.76 -18.64
CA ILE A 413 7.66 -20.31 -19.98
C ILE A 413 7.35 -21.55 -20.81
N VAL A 414 6.17 -21.58 -21.44
CA VAL A 414 5.67 -22.73 -22.20
C VAL A 414 5.48 -22.33 -23.65
N ALA A 415 6.06 -23.11 -24.55
CA ALA A 415 5.81 -23.02 -25.98
C ALA A 415 4.63 -23.90 -26.37
N HIS A 416 3.78 -23.36 -27.25
CA HIS A 416 2.63 -24.04 -27.83
C HIS A 416 2.88 -24.23 -29.33
N PRO A 417 3.58 -25.31 -29.73
CA PRO A 417 3.76 -25.64 -31.13
C PRO A 417 2.45 -26.17 -31.73
N ASP A 418 2.27 -25.95 -33.02
CA ASP A 418 1.17 -26.50 -33.83
C ASP A 418 1.36 -28.01 -34.17
N SER A 419 2.56 -28.55 -33.96
CA SER A 419 2.89 -29.95 -34.22
C SER A 419 3.69 -30.60 -33.09
N ASN A 420 3.49 -31.91 -32.90
CA ASN A 420 4.13 -32.69 -31.84
C ASN A 420 5.57 -33.13 -32.17
N ALA A 421 6.13 -32.73 -33.33
CA ALA A 421 7.36 -33.28 -33.89
C ALA A 421 8.49 -32.25 -34.07
N ALA A 422 8.70 -31.40 -33.07
CA ALA A 422 9.64 -30.28 -33.11
C ALA A 422 10.90 -30.52 -32.23
N VAL A 423 12.04 -29.98 -32.67
CA VAL A 423 13.21 -29.78 -31.80
C VAL A 423 13.22 -28.34 -31.30
N PHE A 424 13.22 -28.16 -29.97
CA PHE A 424 13.20 -26.87 -29.30
C PHE A 424 14.60 -26.46 -28.84
N SER A 425 14.91 -25.18 -29.02
CA SER A 425 16.09 -24.55 -28.44
C SER A 425 15.71 -23.21 -27.82
N TRP A 426 16.07 -23.00 -26.55
CA TRP A 426 15.77 -21.76 -25.85
C TRP A 426 17.02 -20.88 -25.79
N THR A 427 16.82 -19.58 -25.97
CA THR A 427 17.83 -18.54 -25.75
C THR A 427 17.30 -17.47 -24.80
N VAL A 428 18.18 -16.89 -23.99
CA VAL A 428 17.92 -15.67 -23.23
C VAL A 428 18.90 -14.62 -23.71
N ASP A 429 18.39 -13.48 -24.17
CA ASP A 429 19.17 -12.40 -24.79
C ASP A 429 20.09 -12.89 -25.92
N GLY A 430 19.60 -13.89 -26.68
CA GLY A 430 20.32 -14.52 -27.79
C GLY A 430 21.37 -15.55 -27.37
N VAL A 431 21.56 -15.79 -26.08
CA VAL A 431 22.47 -16.81 -25.55
C VAL A 431 21.70 -18.12 -25.31
N PRO A 432 22.12 -19.27 -25.87
CA PRO A 432 21.47 -20.55 -25.62
C PRO A 432 21.49 -20.95 -24.14
N VAL A 433 20.33 -21.35 -23.61
CA VAL A 433 20.14 -21.65 -22.17
C VAL A 433 19.70 -23.09 -21.88
N THR A 434 19.31 -23.87 -22.89
CA THR A 434 18.94 -25.29 -22.71
C THR A 434 19.79 -26.23 -23.57
N SER A 435 20.03 -27.43 -23.03
CA SER A 435 20.46 -28.63 -23.78
C SER A 435 19.32 -29.64 -23.98
N LEU A 436 18.12 -29.32 -23.48
CA LEU A 436 16.94 -30.19 -23.48
C LEU A 436 15.96 -29.76 -24.58
N ASN A 437 15.52 -30.74 -25.36
CA ASN A 437 14.46 -30.62 -26.34
C ASN A 437 13.09 -30.68 -25.63
N ASP A 438 12.70 -29.58 -24.99
CA ASP A 438 11.45 -29.47 -24.21
C ASP A 438 10.68 -28.20 -24.60
N THR A 439 9.35 -28.33 -24.65
CA THR A 439 8.38 -27.24 -24.82
C THR A 439 8.33 -26.27 -23.63
N THR A 440 8.97 -26.61 -22.52
CA THR A 440 8.98 -25.79 -21.30
C THR A 440 10.39 -25.29 -20.96
N PHE A 441 10.48 -24.06 -20.49
CA PHE A 441 11.71 -23.46 -19.99
C PHE A 441 11.47 -22.77 -18.65
N ILE A 442 12.32 -23.08 -17.66
CA ILE A 442 12.26 -22.46 -16.34
C ILE A 442 13.25 -21.29 -16.33
N PHE A 443 12.72 -20.07 -16.36
CA PHE A 443 13.51 -18.85 -16.21
C PHE A 443 13.84 -18.64 -14.73
N ASN A 444 15.12 -18.72 -14.36
CA ASN A 444 15.59 -18.45 -13.01
C ASN A 444 16.16 -17.02 -12.92
N SER A 445 15.38 -16.10 -12.34
CA SER A 445 15.77 -14.70 -12.22
C SER A 445 17.05 -14.45 -11.39
N ALA A 446 17.46 -15.39 -10.54
CA ALA A 446 18.70 -15.26 -9.76
C ALA A 446 19.97 -15.32 -10.62
N LEU A 447 19.88 -15.80 -11.87
CA LEU A 447 21.02 -15.93 -12.79
C LEU A 447 21.21 -14.72 -13.70
N PHE A 448 20.28 -13.75 -13.67
CA PHE A 448 20.26 -12.61 -14.57
C PHE A 448 20.30 -11.29 -13.79
N PRO A 449 21.01 -10.26 -14.28
CA PRO A 449 20.99 -8.94 -13.66
C PRO A 449 19.60 -8.29 -13.76
N PRO A 450 19.28 -7.27 -12.97
CA PRO A 450 18.03 -6.53 -13.16
C PRO A 450 17.89 -5.93 -14.55
N GLY A 451 16.70 -6.06 -15.15
CA GLY A 451 16.40 -5.55 -16.48
C GLY A 451 15.39 -6.40 -17.25
N LEU A 452 15.15 -5.99 -18.50
CA LEU A 452 14.34 -6.74 -19.45
C LEU A 452 15.21 -7.79 -20.14
N HIS A 453 14.77 -9.04 -20.08
CA HIS A 453 15.40 -10.18 -20.73
C HIS A 453 14.49 -10.73 -21.82
N ASN A 454 15.01 -10.84 -23.03
CA ASN A 454 14.30 -11.43 -24.14
C ASN A 454 14.50 -12.95 -24.14
N VAL A 455 13.46 -13.68 -23.77
CA VAL A 455 13.45 -15.14 -23.84
C VAL A 455 12.89 -15.53 -25.20
N ALA A 456 13.69 -16.23 -26.00
CA ALA A 456 13.28 -16.70 -27.31
C ALA A 456 13.35 -18.23 -27.36
N ILE A 457 12.34 -18.84 -27.98
CA ILE A 457 12.39 -20.23 -28.41
C ILE A 457 12.55 -20.27 -29.92
N ASN A 458 13.43 -21.14 -30.39
CA ASN A 458 13.60 -21.48 -31.80
C ASN A 458 13.24 -22.94 -32.00
N VAL A 459 12.46 -23.20 -33.04
CA VAL A 459 12.06 -24.54 -33.42
C VAL A 459 12.57 -24.93 -34.78
N ASP A 460 13.24 -26.07 -34.79
CA ASP A 460 13.69 -26.76 -35.99
C ASP A 460 12.74 -27.94 -36.23
N ASP A 461 11.76 -27.76 -37.12
CA ASP A 461 10.97 -28.86 -37.64
C ASP A 461 11.73 -29.47 -38.82
N ASN A 462 12.32 -30.65 -38.65
CA ASN A 462 12.92 -31.39 -39.78
C ASN A 462 11.84 -31.92 -40.77
N ASN A 463 10.67 -31.27 -40.87
CA ASN A 463 9.50 -31.70 -41.64
C ASN A 463 9.27 -30.80 -42.89
N PRO A 464 9.45 -31.32 -44.11
CA PRO A 464 9.34 -30.55 -45.35
C PRO A 464 7.91 -30.20 -45.79
N ILE A 465 6.86 -30.54 -45.01
CA ILE A 465 5.45 -30.30 -45.38
C ILE A 465 4.79 -29.18 -44.55
N THR A 466 5.33 -28.83 -43.38
CA THR A 466 4.74 -27.85 -42.43
C THR A 466 5.65 -26.67 -42.08
N SER A 467 6.74 -26.48 -42.81
CA SER A 467 7.88 -25.65 -42.43
C SER A 467 7.52 -24.18 -42.15
N CYS A 468 7.01 -23.91 -40.97
CA CYS A 468 7.07 -22.61 -40.33
C CYS A 468 8.25 -22.68 -39.36
N PRO A 469 9.47 -22.30 -39.78
CA PRO A 469 10.57 -22.11 -38.85
C PRO A 469 10.14 -21.05 -37.84
N GLY A 470 9.70 -21.51 -36.67
CA GLY A 470 9.07 -20.68 -35.67
C GLY A 470 10.11 -20.22 -34.67
N SER A 471 10.32 -18.91 -34.58
CA SER A 471 10.85 -18.32 -33.36
C SER A 471 9.75 -17.54 -32.67
N ALA A 472 9.58 -17.74 -31.37
CA ALA A 472 8.65 -16.97 -30.57
C ALA A 472 9.40 -16.35 -29.39
N THR A 473 9.06 -15.12 -29.04
CA THR A 473 9.75 -14.36 -27.99
C THR A 473 8.77 -13.90 -26.93
N THR A 474 9.25 -13.83 -25.70
CA THR A 474 8.60 -13.17 -24.58
C THR A 474 9.64 -12.36 -23.81
N VAL A 475 9.20 -11.31 -23.12
CA VAL A 475 10.08 -10.46 -22.33
C VAL A 475 9.81 -10.69 -20.85
N VAL A 476 10.85 -11.01 -20.09
CA VAL A 476 10.81 -11.13 -18.63
C VAL A 476 11.53 -9.94 -18.03
N ASN A 477 10.85 -9.19 -17.16
CA ASN A 477 11.42 -8.08 -16.42
C ASN A 477 11.87 -8.55 -15.02
N VAL A 478 13.18 -8.57 -14.80
CA VAL A 478 13.78 -8.90 -13.50
C VAL A 478 14.01 -7.62 -12.70
N VAL A 479 13.36 -7.52 -11.53
CA VAL A 479 13.45 -6.36 -10.64
C VAL A 479 14.25 -6.74 -9.38
N PRO A 480 15.16 -5.88 -8.88
CA PRO A 480 15.88 -6.16 -7.65
C PRO A 480 14.92 -6.21 -6.47
N GLN A 481 15.20 -7.07 -5.49
CA GLN A 481 14.49 -6.99 -4.21
C GLN A 481 14.93 -5.73 -3.46
N PRO A 482 14.00 -5.00 -2.82
CA PRO A 482 14.39 -3.99 -1.84
C PRO A 482 15.19 -4.68 -0.72
N VAL A 483 16.26 -4.05 -0.24
CA VAL A 483 17.06 -4.57 0.87
C VAL A 483 16.74 -3.75 2.10
N VAL A 484 15.94 -4.30 3.01
CA VAL A 484 15.55 -3.68 4.28
C VAL A 484 16.45 -4.21 5.38
N ASN A 485 17.27 -3.33 5.95
CA ASN A 485 18.19 -3.67 7.03
C ASN A 485 18.16 -2.53 8.05
N LEU A 486 17.32 -2.68 9.07
CA LEU A 486 17.24 -1.77 10.20
C LEU A 486 18.47 -1.94 11.10
N PRO A 487 18.79 -0.94 11.95
CA PRO A 487 19.87 -1.06 12.90
C PRO A 487 19.66 -2.22 13.89
N ASN A 488 20.74 -2.64 14.56
CA ASN A 488 20.66 -3.60 15.65
C ASN A 488 19.80 -3.07 16.82
N ASP A 489 19.22 -4.00 17.59
CA ASP A 489 18.48 -3.71 18.82
C ASP A 489 19.21 -2.71 19.72
N THR A 490 18.50 -1.64 20.11
CA THR A 490 19.09 -0.48 20.76
C THR A 490 18.34 -0.13 22.03
N THR A 491 19.08 0.26 23.07
CA THR A 491 18.52 0.82 24.31
C THR A 491 18.74 2.32 24.32
N ILE A 492 17.78 3.13 24.78
CA ILE A 492 17.89 4.59 24.94
C ILE A 492 17.41 5.01 26.33
N CYS A 493 17.72 6.23 26.77
CA CYS A 493 17.20 6.80 28.01
C CYS A 493 15.86 7.51 27.80
N ASP A 494 15.04 7.54 28.84
CA ASP A 494 13.78 8.28 28.84
C ASP A 494 13.99 9.75 28.46
N GLY A 495 13.16 10.27 27.56
CA GLY A 495 13.33 11.59 26.93
C GLY A 495 14.24 11.64 25.70
N GLN A 496 14.98 10.57 25.36
CA GLN A 496 15.71 10.45 24.10
C GLN A 496 14.81 9.86 22.98
N ASN A 497 15.27 9.97 21.73
CA ASN A 497 14.64 9.33 20.58
C ASN A 497 15.67 8.63 19.69
N VAL A 498 15.20 7.67 18.91
CA VAL A 498 15.93 7.06 17.79
C VAL A 498 15.13 7.26 16.50
N ILE A 499 15.82 7.56 15.40
CA ILE A 499 15.21 7.69 14.08
C ILE A 499 15.55 6.43 13.29
N LEU A 500 14.55 5.59 13.04
CA LEU A 500 14.67 4.43 12.16
C LEU A 500 14.48 4.90 10.72
N GLN A 501 15.43 4.58 9.85
CA GLN A 501 15.39 4.97 8.44
C GLN A 501 15.23 3.71 7.60
N ALA A 502 14.09 3.57 6.91
CA ALA A 502 13.93 2.54 5.90
C ALA A 502 14.75 2.91 4.64
N PRO A 503 15.28 1.93 3.89
CA PRO A 503 15.94 2.17 2.60
C PRO A 503 14.98 2.88 1.62
N PRO A 504 15.48 3.51 0.54
CA PRO A 504 14.61 4.08 -0.48
C PRO A 504 13.66 3.02 -1.07
N GLY A 505 12.37 3.28 -0.97
CA GLY A 505 11.27 2.50 -1.56
C GLY A 505 10.09 3.39 -1.92
N SER A 506 9.04 2.80 -2.50
CA SER A 506 7.87 3.58 -2.93
C SER A 506 6.77 3.67 -1.89
N LEU A 507 6.55 2.61 -1.11
CA LEU A 507 5.61 2.61 0.02
C LEU A 507 6.26 1.96 1.23
N TYR A 508 5.91 2.46 2.41
CA TYR A 508 6.42 2.00 3.70
C TYR A 508 5.24 1.60 4.58
N PHE A 509 5.34 0.45 5.24
CA PHE A 509 4.33 -0.03 6.17
C PHE A 509 5.01 -0.34 7.50
N TRP A 510 4.96 0.63 8.42
CA TRP A 510 5.48 0.46 9.76
C TRP A 510 4.48 -0.25 10.67
N SER A 511 4.99 -0.96 11.67
CA SER A 511 4.17 -1.68 12.66
C SER A 511 3.28 -0.80 13.54
N ASP A 512 3.56 0.51 13.61
CA ASP A 512 2.72 1.52 14.28
C ASP A 512 1.63 2.10 13.36
N GLY A 513 1.57 1.67 12.09
CA GLY A 513 0.66 2.18 11.07
C GLY A 513 1.17 3.39 10.28
N SER A 514 2.38 3.88 10.58
CA SER A 514 3.01 4.98 9.83
C SER A 514 3.44 4.55 8.42
N SER A 515 3.53 5.53 7.51
CA SER A 515 3.89 5.32 6.10
C SER A 515 5.01 6.21 5.58
N ASN A 516 5.63 7.00 6.46
CA ASN A 516 6.82 7.78 6.12
C ASN A 516 8.06 6.87 6.04
N GLN A 517 9.07 7.25 5.25
CA GLN A 517 10.34 6.50 5.19
C GLN A 517 11.07 6.45 6.55
N ASN A 518 10.93 7.49 7.36
CA ASN A 518 11.56 7.60 8.67
C ASN A 518 10.52 7.46 9.78
N LEU A 519 10.85 6.67 10.81
CA LEU A 519 10.05 6.53 12.02
C LEU A 519 10.83 7.03 13.25
N VAL A 520 10.25 7.96 14.00
CA VAL A 520 10.82 8.46 15.25
C VAL A 520 10.25 7.65 16.41
N VAL A 521 11.13 6.97 17.14
CA VAL A 521 10.75 6.07 18.24
C VAL A 521 11.20 6.65 19.58
N THR A 522 10.27 6.68 20.54
CA THR A 522 10.47 7.20 21.91
C THR A 522 10.03 6.23 23.01
N THR A 523 9.41 5.10 22.65
CA THR A 523 8.83 4.14 23.60
C THR A 523 9.39 2.73 23.39
N THR A 524 9.43 1.94 24.46
CA THR A 524 9.83 0.52 24.41
C THR A 524 8.88 -0.27 23.51
N GLY A 525 9.43 -1.06 22.59
CA GLY A 525 8.65 -1.89 21.67
C GLY A 525 9.47 -2.51 20.56
N ILE A 526 8.85 -3.42 19.81
CA ILE A 526 9.39 -3.96 18.56
C ILE A 526 8.80 -3.17 17.40
N TYR A 527 9.66 -2.59 16.58
CA TYR A 527 9.28 -1.81 15.41
C TYR A 527 9.71 -2.56 14.17
N ALA A 528 8.78 -2.78 13.23
CA ALA A 528 9.05 -3.44 11.97
C ALA A 528 8.62 -2.54 10.81
N VAL A 529 9.33 -2.63 9.69
CA VAL A 529 8.94 -1.97 8.43
C VAL A 529 8.90 -2.98 7.31
N THR A 530 7.81 -2.97 6.54
CA THR A 530 7.78 -3.59 5.21
C THR A 530 7.96 -2.49 4.17
N VAL A 531 8.92 -2.66 3.25
CA VAL A 531 9.14 -1.72 2.15
C VAL A 531 8.68 -2.34 0.84
N ASP A 532 7.87 -1.58 0.10
CA ASP A 532 7.45 -1.91 -1.26
C ASP A 532 8.42 -1.31 -2.29
N GLY A 533 8.91 -2.15 -3.19
CA GLY A 533 9.85 -1.78 -4.24
C GLY A 533 9.29 -0.80 -5.29
N GLY A 534 7.97 -0.63 -5.44
CA GLY A 534 7.42 0.34 -6.40
C GLY A 534 6.12 0.01 -7.12
N PRO A 535 5.51 1.01 -7.79
CA PRO A 535 4.24 0.84 -8.52
C PRO A 535 4.34 -0.14 -9.69
N TYR A 536 5.55 -0.51 -10.09
CA TYR A 536 5.84 -1.45 -11.18
C TYR A 536 6.49 -2.74 -10.67
N THR A 537 6.38 -3.04 -9.36
CA THR A 537 6.90 -4.27 -8.79
C THR A 537 6.06 -4.77 -7.62
N ARG A 538 6.06 -6.09 -7.43
CA ARG A 538 5.47 -6.75 -6.26
C ARG A 538 6.52 -7.13 -5.21
N CYS A 539 7.78 -6.76 -5.41
CA CYS A 539 8.89 -7.14 -4.53
C CYS A 539 8.81 -6.36 -3.21
N ARG A 540 8.80 -7.11 -2.11
CA ARG A 540 8.74 -6.58 -0.75
C ARG A 540 9.80 -7.26 0.09
N ASP A 541 10.34 -6.50 1.03
CA ASP A 541 11.23 -7.00 2.07
C ASP A 541 10.85 -6.34 3.40
N ASN A 542 11.20 -6.99 4.51
CA ASN A 542 10.86 -6.51 5.84
C ASN A 542 11.99 -6.79 6.84
N ASP A 543 12.10 -5.91 7.83
CA ASP A 543 13.00 -6.09 8.96
C ASP A 543 12.40 -5.49 10.23
N SER A 544 12.94 -5.88 11.39
CA SER A 544 12.47 -5.44 12.70
C SER A 544 13.61 -5.13 13.67
N ILE A 545 13.37 -4.17 14.55
CA ILE A 545 14.29 -3.75 15.62
C ILE A 545 13.55 -3.68 16.96
N SER A 546 14.20 -4.14 18.02
CA SER A 546 13.73 -3.97 19.41
C SER A 546 14.34 -2.71 20.04
N ILE A 547 13.48 -1.81 20.51
CA ILE A 547 13.89 -0.63 21.28
C ILE A 547 13.50 -0.79 22.75
N THR A 548 14.47 -0.58 23.64
CA THR A 548 14.25 -0.55 25.10
C THR A 548 14.53 0.84 25.66
N VAL A 549 13.56 1.44 26.35
CA VAL A 549 13.72 2.75 27.01
C VAL A 549 13.99 2.54 28.50
N LYS A 550 15.15 3.01 28.99
CA LYS A 550 15.53 2.98 30.40
C LYS A 550 15.07 4.26 31.11
N PRO A 551 14.49 4.16 32.32
CA PRO A 551 14.12 5.34 33.10
C PRO A 551 15.37 6.15 33.53
N MET A 552 15.22 7.47 33.63
CA MET A 552 16.26 8.36 34.20
C MET A 552 16.38 8.14 35.71
N PRO A 553 17.61 8.14 36.29
CA PRO A 553 17.79 8.14 37.74
C PRO A 553 17.22 9.43 38.37
N VAL A 554 16.65 9.33 39.57
CA VAL A 554 16.13 10.48 40.32
C VAL A 554 17.09 10.80 41.46
N VAL A 555 17.82 11.92 41.40
CA VAL A 555 18.86 12.26 42.39
C VAL A 555 18.51 13.58 43.07
N ASN A 556 18.45 13.57 44.40
CA ASN A 556 18.22 14.76 45.23
C ASN A 556 18.84 14.57 46.63
N LEU A 557 19.92 15.30 46.89
CA LEU A 557 20.72 15.32 48.12
C LEU A 557 20.14 16.23 49.20
N GLY A 558 19.06 16.95 48.92
CA GLY A 558 18.45 17.93 49.81
C GLY A 558 19.15 19.30 49.79
N PRO A 559 18.71 20.23 50.65
CA PRO A 559 19.30 21.58 50.73
C PRO A 559 20.66 21.59 51.43
N ASP A 560 21.43 22.65 51.19
CA ASP A 560 22.69 22.95 51.89
C ASP A 560 22.52 22.98 53.42
N SER A 561 23.53 22.51 54.16
CA SER A 561 23.43 22.30 55.62
C SER A 561 24.71 22.65 56.39
N CYS A 562 24.55 23.16 57.62
CA CYS A 562 25.62 23.38 58.60
C CYS A 562 25.33 22.53 59.85
N SER A 563 26.23 21.63 60.22
CA SER A 563 26.07 20.73 61.37
C SER A 563 27.33 20.66 62.23
N ALA A 564 27.16 20.35 63.52
CA ALA A 564 28.28 20.08 64.42
C ALA A 564 28.79 18.63 64.38
N VAL A 565 28.07 17.78 63.66
CA VAL A 565 28.39 16.37 63.46
C VAL A 565 28.32 16.05 61.96
N PRO A 566 28.98 14.98 61.50
CA PRO A 566 28.90 14.55 60.11
C PRO A 566 27.45 14.40 59.61
N VAL A 567 27.19 14.80 58.37
CA VAL A 567 25.85 14.78 57.75
C VAL A 567 25.70 13.54 56.86
N PHE A 568 24.58 12.84 56.97
CA PHE A 568 24.27 11.69 56.12
C PHE A 568 23.67 12.15 54.79
N LEU A 569 24.25 11.72 53.67
CA LEU A 569 23.77 12.03 52.31
C LEU A 569 23.34 10.73 51.62
N ASP A 570 22.18 10.77 50.96
CA ASP A 570 21.61 9.64 50.21
C ASP A 570 21.32 10.07 48.77
N ALA A 571 21.96 9.41 47.80
CA ALA A 571 21.76 9.67 46.38
C ALA A 571 20.45 9.09 45.81
N GLN A 572 19.61 8.50 46.68
CA GLN A 572 18.38 7.78 46.34
C GLN A 572 18.67 6.56 45.43
N ASN A 573 17.68 6.08 44.68
CA ASN A 573 17.82 4.98 43.70
C ASN A 573 18.29 3.62 44.27
N SER A 574 17.82 3.24 45.47
CA SER A 574 18.21 1.97 46.12
C SER A 574 17.94 0.73 45.23
N GLY A 575 18.96 -0.11 45.02
CA GLY A 575 18.84 -1.39 44.29
C GLY A 575 20.08 -1.73 43.45
N MET A 576 20.06 -2.90 42.80
CA MET A 576 21.18 -3.41 41.96
C MET A 576 21.27 -2.75 40.56
N GLY A 577 20.57 -1.64 40.33
CA GLY A 577 20.39 -1.03 39.00
C GLY A 577 21.23 0.23 38.73
N PHE A 578 21.97 0.72 39.71
CA PHE A 578 22.71 1.99 39.61
C PHE A 578 24.09 1.91 40.28
N ASP A 579 25.07 2.52 39.61
CA ASP A 579 26.38 2.87 40.14
C ASP A 579 26.38 4.33 40.62
N TYR A 580 27.18 4.62 41.64
CA TYR A 580 27.30 5.95 42.23
C TYR A 580 28.74 6.43 42.06
N LEU A 581 28.93 7.69 41.67
CA LEU A 581 30.23 8.33 41.63
C LEU A 581 30.15 9.66 42.36
N TRP A 582 30.66 9.66 43.59
CA TRP A 582 30.73 10.87 44.41
C TRP A 582 31.99 11.68 44.11
N SER A 583 31.95 12.99 44.35
CA SER A 583 33.09 13.91 44.20
C SER A 583 34.30 13.54 45.08
N ASN A 584 34.09 12.76 46.14
CA ASN A 584 35.13 12.20 47.01
C ASN A 584 35.58 10.78 46.61
N SER A 585 35.25 10.35 45.39
CA SER A 585 35.58 9.04 44.83
C SER A 585 34.88 7.84 45.50
N ASN A 586 33.87 8.07 46.34
CA ASN A 586 33.07 7.00 46.90
C ASN A 586 32.08 6.45 45.85
N THR A 587 31.68 5.19 45.98
CA THR A 587 30.78 4.48 45.08
C THR A 587 29.54 3.85 45.73
N THR A 588 29.30 4.10 47.03
CA THR A 588 28.10 3.64 47.72
C THR A 588 26.92 4.58 47.50
N GLN A 589 25.69 4.06 47.59
CA GLN A 589 24.46 4.88 47.48
C GLN A 589 24.44 6.05 48.48
N THR A 590 24.98 5.81 49.68
CA THR A 590 24.98 6.77 50.77
C THR A 590 26.41 7.06 51.21
N ILE A 591 26.67 8.29 51.63
CA ILE A 591 27.94 8.68 52.24
C ILE A 591 27.68 9.51 53.50
N THR A 592 28.70 9.62 54.35
CA THR A 592 28.68 10.55 55.48
C THR A 592 29.68 11.67 55.22
N ALA A 593 29.19 12.90 55.12
CA ALA A 593 29.98 14.11 54.95
C ALA A 593 30.56 14.56 56.30
N SER A 594 31.79 14.16 56.59
CA SER A 594 32.49 14.46 57.85
C SER A 594 33.32 15.74 57.83
N SER A 595 33.46 16.38 56.66
CA SER A 595 34.26 17.59 56.46
C SER A 595 33.45 18.64 55.70
N SER A 596 33.73 19.92 55.95
CA SER A 596 33.16 21.01 55.16
C SER A 596 33.57 20.91 53.69
N GLY A 597 32.62 21.06 52.76
CA GLY A 597 32.88 21.02 51.32
C GLY A 597 31.63 20.85 50.46
N THR A 598 31.84 20.89 49.15
CA THR A 598 30.80 20.62 48.14
C THR A 598 30.82 19.14 47.76
N TYR A 599 29.68 18.47 47.94
CA TYR A 599 29.48 17.07 47.58
C TYR A 599 28.63 17.01 46.31
N ILE A 600 29.10 16.27 45.31
CA ILE A 600 28.38 16.01 44.06
C ILE A 600 28.26 14.50 43.92
N VAL A 601 27.10 13.99 43.54
CA VAL A 601 26.94 12.59 43.14
C VAL A 601 26.46 12.51 41.69
N ASP A 602 27.10 11.63 40.92
CA ASP A 602 26.64 11.18 39.61
C ASP A 602 26.08 9.77 39.77
N VAL A 603 24.76 9.61 39.59
CA VAL A 603 24.09 8.31 39.64
C VAL A 603 23.93 7.81 38.23
N ILE A 604 24.50 6.65 37.95
CA ILE A 604 24.69 6.10 36.62
C ILE A 604 23.97 4.75 36.57
N SER A 605 23.06 4.52 35.61
CA SER A 605 22.45 3.21 35.44
C SER A 605 23.51 2.15 35.11
N ILE A 606 23.41 0.92 35.65
CA ILE A 606 24.38 -0.16 35.42
C ILE A 606 24.69 -0.38 33.92
N PRO A 607 25.91 -0.87 33.59
CA PRO A 607 26.37 -1.03 32.21
C PRO A 607 25.45 -1.89 31.33
N GLY A 608 25.20 -1.40 30.12
CA GLY A 608 24.44 -2.01 29.02
C GLY A 608 24.59 -1.13 27.76
N SER A 609 23.80 -1.32 26.70
CA SER A 609 23.94 -0.58 25.44
C SER A 609 23.70 0.93 25.53
N SER A 610 23.03 1.42 26.57
CA SER A 610 22.95 2.85 26.91
C SER A 610 23.02 3.09 28.42
N ILE A 611 23.71 4.18 28.79
CA ILE A 611 23.99 4.62 30.15
C ILE A 611 23.21 5.92 30.43
N CYS A 612 22.23 5.84 31.33
CA CYS A 612 21.45 7.00 31.78
C CYS A 612 22.05 7.51 33.08
N HIS A 613 22.31 8.82 33.19
CA HIS A 613 22.92 9.40 34.38
C HIS A 613 22.25 10.70 34.79
N ALA A 614 22.26 10.98 36.09
CA ALA A 614 21.75 12.21 36.68
C ALA A 614 22.65 12.64 37.84
N LYS A 615 22.78 13.96 38.03
CA LYS A 615 23.66 14.56 39.04
C LYS A 615 22.88 15.45 40.00
N ASP A 616 23.38 15.52 41.23
CA ASP A 616 22.98 16.56 42.17
C ASP A 616 24.16 17.03 43.04
N THR A 617 24.06 18.24 43.59
CA THR A 617 25.12 18.94 44.34
C THR A 617 24.58 19.53 45.65
N VAL A 618 25.31 19.35 46.75
CA VAL A 618 25.00 19.94 48.06
C VAL A 618 26.26 20.49 48.74
N ASN A 619 26.14 21.62 49.44
CA ASN A 619 27.21 22.19 50.25
C ASN A 619 27.00 21.87 51.73
N ILE A 620 28.00 21.22 52.35
CA ILE A 620 27.98 20.84 53.77
C ILE A 620 29.05 21.62 54.52
N LYS A 621 28.70 22.20 55.66
CA LYS A 621 29.65 22.81 56.61
C LYS A 621 29.62 22.03 57.92
N VAL A 622 30.75 21.44 58.31
CA VAL A 622 30.88 20.67 59.56
C VAL A 622 31.78 21.43 60.53
N ILE A 623 31.18 22.19 61.46
CA ILE A 623 31.91 22.97 62.46
C ILE A 623 31.56 22.44 63.85
N PRO A 624 32.52 21.94 64.65
CA PRO A 624 32.25 21.51 66.02
C PRO A 624 31.49 22.59 66.83
N ASN A 625 30.73 22.17 67.83
CA ASN A 625 30.11 23.16 68.71
C ASN A 625 31.21 23.87 69.51
N PRO A 626 31.25 25.22 69.50
CA PRO A 626 32.20 25.96 70.30
C PRO A 626 31.92 25.77 71.80
N THR A 627 32.97 25.83 72.61
CA THR A 627 32.88 25.82 74.08
C THR A 627 33.48 27.11 74.62
N ILE A 628 32.81 27.80 75.53
CA ILE A 628 33.31 29.07 76.06
C ILE A 628 33.17 29.10 77.59
N ASN A 629 34.24 29.52 78.26
CA ASN A 629 34.30 29.73 79.71
C ASN A 629 35.33 30.83 80.02
N LEU A 630 34.89 31.97 80.53
CA LEU A 630 35.71 33.14 80.85
C LEU A 630 36.36 33.05 82.24
N GLY A 631 36.01 32.04 83.04
CA GLY A 631 36.51 31.86 84.41
C GLY A 631 35.68 32.59 85.46
N PRO A 632 36.11 32.57 86.74
CA PRO A 632 35.43 33.27 87.82
C PRO A 632 35.59 34.80 87.70
N ASP A 633 34.72 35.54 88.39
CA ASP A 633 34.77 37.00 88.50
C ASP A 633 36.12 37.48 89.09
N VAL A 634 36.56 38.67 88.66
CA VAL A 634 37.89 39.20 88.97
C VAL A 634 37.79 40.57 89.64
N ASP A 635 38.52 40.76 90.73
CA ASP A 635 38.73 42.08 91.35
C ASP A 635 40.13 42.59 91.00
N ILE A 636 40.22 43.81 90.45
CA ILE A 636 41.47 44.47 90.07
C ILE A 636 41.57 45.87 90.68
N CYS A 637 42.75 46.47 90.74
CA CYS A 637 42.81 47.91 90.95
C CYS A 637 42.56 48.67 89.64
N ARG A 638 42.08 49.92 89.71
CA ARG A 638 41.63 50.70 88.54
C ARG A 638 42.68 50.86 87.43
N HIS A 639 43.97 50.74 87.74
CA HIS A 639 45.08 50.87 86.78
C HIS A 639 45.56 49.55 86.17
N GLU A 640 44.99 48.40 86.58
CA GLU A 640 45.29 47.09 86.01
C GLU A 640 44.40 46.75 84.80
N THR A 641 44.76 45.69 84.08
CA THR A 641 44.01 45.18 82.92
C THR A 641 43.79 43.69 83.02
N VAL A 642 42.64 43.18 82.53
CA VAL A 642 42.33 41.75 82.43
C VAL A 642 42.31 41.34 80.96
N SER A 643 43.00 40.25 80.61
CA SER A 643 42.94 39.67 79.26
C SER A 643 42.03 38.45 79.26
N LEU A 644 40.94 38.51 78.48
CA LEU A 644 39.95 37.45 78.32
C LEU A 644 40.18 36.73 76.99
N ASN A 645 40.03 35.40 76.99
CA ASN A 645 40.17 34.56 75.80
C ASN A 645 38.88 33.75 75.61
N SER A 646 38.38 33.70 74.38
CA SER A 646 37.18 32.92 74.04
C SER A 646 37.38 31.40 74.12
N GLN A 647 38.60 30.93 74.40
CA GLN A 647 39.05 29.54 74.45
C GLN A 647 38.88 28.74 73.15
N ASN A 648 38.46 29.40 72.06
CA ASN A 648 38.33 28.81 70.72
C ASN A 648 39.37 29.37 69.74
N SER A 649 40.45 29.99 70.25
CA SER A 649 41.49 30.62 69.44
C SER A 649 42.19 29.59 68.55
N GLY A 650 41.96 29.66 67.23
CA GLY A 650 42.68 28.83 66.24
C GLY A 650 41.87 28.34 65.04
N SER A 651 40.53 28.42 65.05
CA SER A 651 39.71 28.11 63.88
C SER A 651 39.22 29.39 63.21
N SER A 652 39.49 29.55 61.91
CA SER A 652 38.92 30.62 61.06
C SER A 652 37.42 30.43 60.80
N GLU A 653 36.83 29.31 61.24
CA GLU A 653 35.42 29.00 61.01
C GLU A 653 34.48 29.55 62.08
N TYR A 654 35.01 29.96 63.25
CA TYR A 654 34.23 30.59 64.31
C TYR A 654 34.25 32.12 64.19
N ILE A 655 33.12 32.74 64.48
CA ILE A 655 32.97 34.19 64.55
C ILE A 655 32.80 34.59 66.03
N TYR A 656 33.57 35.58 66.47
CA TYR A 656 33.58 36.07 67.85
C TYR A 656 32.87 37.41 67.96
N TYR A 657 32.25 37.67 69.11
CA TYR A 657 31.69 38.98 69.45
C TYR A 657 31.73 39.20 70.97
N TRP A 658 32.27 40.35 71.39
CA TRP A 658 32.36 40.74 72.80
C TRP A 658 31.44 41.93 73.09
N ALA A 659 30.52 41.79 74.04
CA ALA A 659 29.66 42.85 74.51
C ALA A 659 30.14 43.40 75.86
N PRO A 660 30.04 44.73 76.12
CA PRO A 660 29.48 45.75 75.24
C PRO A 660 30.47 46.36 74.21
N SER A 661 31.73 45.91 74.17
CA SER A 661 32.79 46.56 73.39
C SER A 661 32.59 46.50 71.86
N GLY A 662 31.84 45.51 71.37
CA GLY A 662 31.61 45.25 69.95
C GLY A 662 32.82 44.65 69.22
N GLN A 663 33.82 44.18 69.95
CA GLN A 663 35.05 43.60 69.38
C GLN A 663 34.79 42.18 68.86
N ASN A 664 35.47 41.79 67.78
CA ASN A 664 35.26 40.51 67.09
C ASN A 664 36.50 39.60 67.07
N ASP A 665 37.48 39.88 67.93
CA ASP A 665 38.71 39.10 68.06
C ASP A 665 38.55 37.92 69.02
N PRO A 666 39.36 36.85 68.91
CA PRO A 666 39.30 35.72 69.83
C PRO A 666 39.73 36.07 71.27
N THR A 667 40.39 37.21 71.46
CA THR A 667 40.81 37.73 72.77
C THR A 667 40.34 39.16 72.96
N TYR A 668 39.94 39.51 74.19
CA TYR A 668 39.51 40.86 74.55
C TYR A 668 40.25 41.34 75.80
N VAL A 669 40.85 42.53 75.75
CA VAL A 669 41.55 43.15 76.88
C VAL A 669 40.65 44.20 77.52
N PHE A 670 40.28 43.97 78.77
CA PHE A 670 39.50 44.90 79.59
C PHE A 670 40.43 45.82 80.39
N SER A 671 40.25 47.14 80.25
CA SER A 671 41.01 48.16 80.97
C SER A 671 40.07 49.27 81.48
N PRO A 672 39.92 49.45 82.80
CA PRO A 672 39.08 50.52 83.34
C PRO A 672 39.56 51.93 82.93
N MET A 673 40.87 52.10 82.72
CA MET A 673 41.45 53.39 82.30
C MET A 673 41.13 53.77 80.85
N GLN A 674 40.89 52.81 79.97
CA GLN A 674 40.54 53.10 78.58
C GLN A 674 39.09 53.55 78.40
N ASN A 675 38.22 53.33 79.40
CA ASN A 675 36.83 53.76 79.35
C ASN A 675 36.44 54.57 80.61
N PRO A 676 36.50 55.90 80.57
CA PRO A 676 36.21 56.75 81.73
C PRO A 676 34.75 56.67 82.21
N ASN A 677 33.83 56.14 81.40
CA ASN A 677 32.40 56.00 81.74
C ASN A 677 32.06 54.66 82.40
N LEU A 678 33.06 53.83 82.68
CA LEU A 678 32.89 52.48 83.19
C LEU A 678 32.56 52.49 84.69
N THR A 679 31.52 51.75 85.10
CA THR A 679 31.12 51.58 86.51
C THR A 679 31.66 50.26 87.08
N SER A 680 32.05 50.26 88.36
CA SER A 680 32.44 49.05 89.08
C SER A 680 31.22 48.48 89.85
N PRO A 681 30.89 47.18 89.73
CA PRO A 681 31.48 46.19 88.81
C PRO A 681 30.96 46.34 87.36
N SER A 682 31.71 45.81 86.39
CA SER A 682 31.36 45.78 84.96
C SER A 682 31.22 44.36 84.43
N THR A 683 30.26 44.13 83.54
CA THR A 683 29.99 42.81 82.94
C THR A 683 30.49 42.75 81.48
N VAL A 684 31.19 41.67 81.14
CA VAL A 684 31.62 41.36 79.77
C VAL A 684 30.99 40.03 79.34
N ILE A 685 30.38 40.01 78.15
CA ILE A 685 29.79 38.80 77.55
C ILE A 685 30.55 38.47 76.27
N ALA A 686 30.91 37.20 76.11
CA ALA A 686 31.55 36.70 74.91
C ALA A 686 30.62 35.75 74.17
N PHE A 687 30.45 35.94 72.87
CA PHE A 687 29.69 35.08 71.97
C PHE A 687 30.64 34.40 70.98
N VAL A 688 30.47 33.10 70.77
CA VAL A 688 31.18 32.33 69.75
C VAL A 688 30.15 31.65 68.85
N THR A 689 30.21 31.96 67.55
CA THR A 689 29.28 31.47 66.53
C THR A 689 29.98 30.44 65.64
N GLY A 690 29.49 29.20 65.64
CA GLY A 690 29.78 28.16 64.64
C GLY A 690 28.51 27.84 63.84
N CYS A 691 28.16 26.56 63.69
CA CYS A 691 26.80 26.19 63.25
C CYS A 691 25.72 26.48 64.31
N LYS A 692 26.14 26.72 65.58
CA LYS A 692 25.32 27.21 66.69
C LYS A 692 26.08 28.32 67.42
N VAL A 693 25.34 29.19 68.13
CA VAL A 693 25.90 30.27 68.95
C VAL A 693 25.95 29.83 70.42
N VAL A 694 27.08 30.03 71.08
CA VAL A 694 27.26 29.87 72.54
C VAL A 694 27.78 31.18 73.14
N SER A 695 27.57 31.38 74.44
CA SER A 695 28.06 32.57 75.13
C SER A 695 28.43 32.29 76.59
N ASP A 696 29.33 33.09 77.14
CA ASP A 696 29.64 33.13 78.58
C ASP A 696 29.86 34.57 79.05
N THR A 697 29.75 34.79 80.37
CA THR A 697 29.76 36.11 81.00
C THR A 697 30.73 36.13 82.18
N ILE A 698 31.45 37.25 82.34
CA ILE A 698 32.33 37.51 83.49
C ILE A 698 32.07 38.90 84.07
N VAL A 699 32.16 39.02 85.40
CA VAL A 699 32.08 40.30 86.12
C VAL A 699 33.47 40.72 86.60
N ILE A 700 33.81 41.99 86.36
CA ILE A 700 35.09 42.58 86.76
C ILE A 700 34.82 43.78 87.68
N SER A 701 35.22 43.68 88.95
CA SER A 701 35.17 44.80 89.91
C SER A 701 36.52 45.52 89.95
N PHE A 702 36.49 46.84 90.12
CA PHE A 702 37.70 47.64 90.24
C PHE A 702 37.59 48.78 91.27
N GLU A 703 38.65 48.97 92.06
CA GLU A 703 38.74 49.95 93.16
C GLU A 703 39.99 50.85 93.05
N PRO A 704 40.05 52.01 93.74
CA PRO A 704 41.25 52.84 93.83
C PRO A 704 42.47 52.07 94.36
N CYS A 705 43.66 52.36 93.84
CA CYS A 705 44.91 51.77 94.28
C CYS A 705 45.33 52.28 95.67
N ASP A 706 45.70 51.40 96.61
CA ASP A 706 46.13 51.80 97.95
C ASP A 706 47.43 52.65 97.98
N LEU A 707 47.46 53.64 98.88
CA LEU A 707 48.61 54.55 99.10
C LEU A 707 49.32 54.26 100.43
N THR A 708 50.66 54.19 100.39
CA THR A 708 51.51 53.99 101.58
C THR A 708 52.21 55.29 101.96
N VAL A 709 51.90 55.82 103.15
CA VAL A 709 52.43 57.11 103.65
C VAL A 709 53.42 56.87 104.80
N PRO A 710 54.69 57.34 104.72
CA PRO A 710 55.68 57.16 105.79
C PRO A 710 55.39 58.07 107.01
N ASN A 711 56.07 57.86 108.13
CA ASN A 711 55.85 58.62 109.38
C ASN A 711 57.12 59.27 109.97
N VAL A 712 58.27 59.10 109.34
CA VAL A 712 59.57 59.68 109.74
C VAL A 712 60.33 60.09 108.49
N ILE A 713 60.96 61.27 108.53
CA ILE A 713 61.99 61.68 107.57
C ILE A 713 63.28 62.04 108.33
N THR A 714 64.42 61.74 107.71
CA THR A 714 65.76 62.10 108.18
C THR A 714 66.34 63.09 107.19
N ALA A 715 66.13 64.38 107.45
CA ALA A 715 66.51 65.48 106.56
C ALA A 715 68.02 65.79 106.60
N ASP A 716 68.87 64.75 106.67
CA ASP A 716 70.33 64.88 106.80
C ASP A 716 71.08 64.80 105.45
N ASN A 717 70.34 64.73 104.34
CA ASN A 717 70.86 64.62 102.97
C ASN A 717 71.77 63.40 102.77
N ASN A 718 71.50 62.30 103.47
CA ASN A 718 72.27 61.06 103.34
C ASN A 718 71.78 60.14 102.19
N GLY A 719 70.69 60.52 101.51
CA GLY A 719 70.09 59.77 100.41
C GLY A 719 69.01 58.77 100.85
N LYS A 720 68.67 58.69 102.14
CA LYS A 720 67.69 57.75 102.70
C LYS A 720 66.66 58.48 103.54
N ASN A 721 65.40 58.33 103.17
CA ASN A 721 64.26 58.96 103.84
C ASN A 721 64.44 60.48 104.02
N ASP A 722 65.18 61.12 103.11
CA ASP A 722 65.38 62.57 103.15
C ASP A 722 64.04 63.29 102.88
N TYR A 723 63.19 62.69 102.03
CA TYR A 723 61.90 63.24 101.62
C TYR A 723 60.73 62.44 102.16
N PHE A 724 59.60 63.11 102.34
CA PHE A 724 58.32 62.49 102.68
C PHE A 724 57.70 61.79 101.45
N HIS A 725 58.21 60.61 101.10
CA HIS A 725 57.80 59.91 99.88
C HIS A 725 56.59 58.97 100.10
N VAL A 726 55.45 59.29 99.49
CA VAL A 726 54.23 58.47 99.49
C VAL A 726 54.20 57.56 98.25
N THR A 727 54.22 56.24 98.45
CA THR A 727 54.17 55.25 97.36
C THR A 727 52.79 55.21 96.70
N ASN A 728 52.75 55.06 95.37
CA ASN A 728 51.56 55.09 94.50
C ASN A 728 50.91 56.48 94.37
N LEU A 729 51.55 57.54 94.88
CA LEU A 729 51.04 58.91 94.73
C LEU A 729 51.04 59.34 93.26
N GLU A 730 51.87 58.73 92.42
CA GLU A 730 51.92 58.96 90.98
C GLU A 730 50.60 58.61 90.26
N TYR A 731 49.77 57.71 90.83
CA TYR A 731 48.43 57.41 90.30
C TYR A 731 47.40 58.49 90.64
N TYR A 732 47.76 59.44 91.52
CA TYR A 732 46.90 60.49 92.03
C TYR A 732 47.55 61.87 91.86
N PRO A 733 47.79 62.34 90.61
CA PRO A 733 48.41 63.64 90.36
C PRO A 733 47.54 64.79 90.90
N ASN A 734 48.15 65.91 91.28
CA ASN A 734 47.51 67.05 91.96
C ASN A 734 47.03 66.77 93.41
N SER A 735 47.55 65.72 94.04
CA SER A 735 47.37 65.52 95.47
C SER A 735 48.07 66.62 96.27
N LYS A 736 47.39 67.21 97.24
CA LYS A 736 47.87 68.36 98.03
C LYS A 736 48.42 67.92 99.38
N LEU A 737 49.61 68.39 99.76
CA LEU A 737 50.22 68.18 101.07
C LEU A 737 50.27 69.48 101.89
N LEU A 738 49.85 69.41 103.14
CA LEU A 738 49.93 70.46 104.13
C LEU A 738 50.64 69.94 105.38
N ILE A 739 51.50 70.76 105.99
CA ILE A 739 52.24 70.36 107.19
C ILE A 739 52.21 71.45 108.24
N TYR A 740 51.94 71.06 109.48
CA TYR A 740 51.77 71.95 110.63
C TYR A 740 52.73 71.58 111.77
N ASN A 741 53.23 72.59 112.48
CA ASN A 741 53.99 72.39 113.72
C ASN A 741 53.07 72.11 114.92
N ARG A 742 53.66 71.80 116.09
CA ARG A 742 52.92 71.49 117.34
C ARG A 742 51.98 72.59 117.85
N TRP A 743 52.15 73.83 117.39
CA TRP A 743 51.32 74.98 117.79
C TRP A 743 50.17 75.23 116.79
N GLY A 744 49.98 74.34 115.80
CA GLY A 744 48.99 74.51 114.73
C GLY A 744 49.40 75.52 113.66
N THR A 745 50.65 75.98 113.66
CA THR A 745 51.14 76.89 112.60
C THR A 745 51.56 76.07 111.39
N LYS A 746 51.04 76.41 110.20
CA LYS A 746 51.42 75.79 108.93
C LYS A 746 52.87 76.12 108.58
N VAL A 747 53.68 75.09 108.35
CA VAL A 747 55.10 75.20 108.01
C VAL A 747 55.41 74.83 106.56
N TYR A 748 54.55 74.05 105.90
CA TYR A 748 54.66 73.72 104.48
C TYR A 748 53.29 73.53 103.83
N GLU A 749 53.20 73.87 102.55
CA GLU A 749 52.05 73.62 101.69
C GLU A 749 52.53 73.39 100.26
N ASN A 750 52.05 72.31 99.63
CA ASN A 750 52.18 72.07 98.20
C ASN A 750 50.86 71.53 97.66
N THR A 751 50.28 72.23 96.69
CA THR A 751 49.00 71.86 96.06
C THR A 751 49.12 70.73 95.05
N ASN A 752 50.35 70.36 94.66
CA ASN A 752 50.64 69.19 93.84
C ASN A 752 51.92 68.55 94.37
N TYR A 753 51.79 67.81 95.45
CA TYR A 753 52.91 67.19 96.13
C TYR A 753 53.55 66.11 95.25
N GLN A 754 54.86 66.20 95.03
CA GLN A 754 55.61 65.31 94.13
C GLN A 754 56.63 64.45 94.90
N ASN A 755 56.32 64.11 96.15
CA ASN A 755 57.22 63.37 97.04
C ASN A 755 58.58 64.05 97.27
N ASP A 756 58.59 65.38 97.29
CA ASP A 756 59.77 66.24 97.22
C ASP A 756 59.99 67.10 98.48
N TRP A 757 59.24 66.90 99.56
CA TRP A 757 59.42 67.68 100.80
C TRP A 757 60.44 67.04 101.72
N ASP A 758 61.53 67.78 102.00
CA ASP A 758 62.70 67.36 102.77
C ASP A 758 62.68 67.80 104.24
N GLY A 759 61.57 68.36 104.74
CA GLY A 759 61.50 68.95 106.07
C GLY A 759 61.79 70.46 106.12
N GLY A 760 62.37 71.07 105.08
CA GLY A 760 62.64 72.51 105.00
C GLY A 760 63.45 73.07 106.19
N LYS A 761 63.17 74.31 106.63
CA LYS A 761 63.82 74.93 107.82
C LYS A 761 63.18 74.53 109.16
N CYS A 762 62.42 73.45 109.19
CA CYS A 762 61.68 73.02 110.37
C CYS A 762 62.64 72.32 111.35
N SER A 763 62.73 72.80 112.59
CA SER A 763 63.59 72.15 113.60
C SER A 763 63.11 70.74 113.93
N ASP A 764 64.01 69.90 114.44
CA ASP A 764 63.71 68.54 114.87
C ASP A 764 62.47 68.47 115.78
N GLY A 765 61.58 67.53 115.46
CA GLY A 765 60.33 67.36 116.16
C GLY A 765 59.24 66.70 115.34
N VAL A 766 58.07 66.55 115.97
CA VAL A 766 56.88 65.97 115.34
C VAL A 766 56.05 67.07 114.68
N TYR A 767 55.70 66.84 113.42
CA TYR A 767 54.82 67.66 112.61
C TYR A 767 53.60 66.84 112.20
N PHE A 768 52.51 67.53 111.86
CA PHE A 768 51.26 66.89 111.45
C PHE A 768 51.07 67.14 109.97
N TYR A 769 50.84 66.09 109.19
CA TYR A 769 50.56 66.18 107.77
C TYR A 769 49.07 65.99 107.50
N ILE A 770 48.60 66.68 106.47
CA ILE A 770 47.33 66.45 105.80
C ILE A 770 47.64 66.25 104.32
N LEU A 771 47.37 65.05 103.80
CA LEU A 771 47.53 64.69 102.40
C LEU A 771 46.13 64.53 101.78
N ASN A 772 45.71 65.51 100.98
CA ASN A 772 44.50 65.46 100.19
C ASN A 772 44.81 64.76 98.86
N ILE A 773 44.33 63.54 98.70
CA ILE A 773 44.55 62.72 97.52
C ILE A 773 43.55 63.10 96.45
N ASN A 774 44.05 63.42 95.26
CA ASN A 774 43.20 63.68 94.10
C ASN A 774 42.89 62.38 93.37
N ASP A 775 41.84 61.68 93.82
CA ASP A 775 41.32 60.45 93.20
C ASP A 775 40.23 60.70 92.14
N ASN A 776 40.06 61.96 91.72
CA ASN A 776 39.01 62.42 90.82
C ASN A 776 37.58 62.12 91.32
N THR A 777 37.39 61.81 92.61
CA THR A 777 36.07 61.72 93.25
C THR A 777 35.70 63.04 93.92
N GLN A 778 34.40 63.37 94.00
CA GLN A 778 33.94 64.66 94.54
C GLN A 778 34.31 64.90 96.02
N ASN A 779 34.72 63.86 96.75
CA ASN A 779 34.94 63.92 98.18
C ASN A 779 36.40 63.88 98.62
N GLY A 780 37.37 63.75 97.70
CA GLY A 780 38.83 63.84 97.94
C GLY A 780 39.34 63.11 99.20
N ILE A 781 40.09 62.01 99.06
CA ILE A 781 40.53 61.26 100.24
C ILE A 781 41.57 62.07 101.02
N GLU A 782 41.23 62.50 102.23
CA GLU A 782 42.13 63.19 103.14
C GLU A 782 42.80 62.18 104.08
N LYS A 783 44.12 62.03 103.99
CA LYS A 783 44.92 61.26 104.94
C LYS A 783 45.60 62.20 105.92
N HIS A 784 45.45 61.93 107.22
CA HIS A 784 46.10 62.67 108.29
C HIS A 784 47.09 61.77 109.00
N GLY A 785 48.17 62.36 109.48
CA GLY A 785 49.10 61.66 110.35
C GLY A 785 50.18 62.57 110.90
N THR A 786 51.14 61.95 111.59
CA THR A 786 52.34 62.65 112.08
C THR A 786 53.54 62.25 111.24
N ILE A 787 54.39 63.22 110.98
CA ILE A 787 55.73 63.02 110.44
C ILE A 787 56.75 63.56 111.44
N THR A 788 57.68 62.71 111.84
CA THR A 788 58.80 63.12 112.70
C THR A 788 59.99 63.51 111.84
N ILE A 789 60.53 64.72 112.06
CA ILE A 789 61.78 65.19 111.47
C ILE A 789 62.90 64.98 112.49
N ILE A 790 63.98 64.32 112.06
CA ILE A 790 65.17 64.07 112.88
C ILE A 790 66.42 64.52 112.09
N GLY A 791 67.29 65.32 112.70
CA GLY A 791 68.62 65.65 112.17
C GLY A 791 68.75 66.96 111.38
N ASN A 792 67.77 67.87 111.45
CA ASN A 792 67.77 69.15 110.73
C ASN A 792 68.61 70.20 111.46
N LYS A 793 69.74 70.64 110.86
CA LYS A 793 70.65 71.64 111.46
C LYS A 793 70.27 73.08 111.17
#